data_AF-A0AAE2CS29-F1
#
_entry.id   AF-A0AAE2CS29-F1
#
_cell.length_a   1.000
_cell.length_b   1.000
_cell.length_c   1.000
_cell.angle_alpha   90.00
_cell.angle_beta   90.00
_cell.angle_gamma   90.00
#
_symmetry.space_group_name_H-M   'P 1'
#
loop_
_entity.id
_entity.type
_entity.pdbx_description
1 polymer ?
#
loop_
_entity_poly.entity_id
_entity_poly.type
_entity_poly.pdbx_seq_one_letter_code
_entity_poly.pdbx_strand_id
1 'polypeptide(L)'
;MASDADMSGWTDLLHSSSKLIEQAAPSAQFPPLQRNLDQLEALSKKLKAKTLRAEAPSQSIAATRLLAREGLNAEQLARDLKSFELKTTFEDVFPAEATTVEEYLQQVHEMAMLSAVQEAQKDNLRSFNDYMMSVLEEDWQKEKRDFLQSLSRISTLPRINIQDSSSGVSRQGQIVPFTSSPQVPSGPSSMESAALANKPVIERKAAAYAEVVKNLNSAREHGSPFKPAAAFRNAYDSLKLDSSGAKSVSMLKIWHLIMALMGEDPTVRRNISKRMSLVMGARRHLEWGHEKYVMDMIQSHPAQAALGGAVGNLQRIRAFLRIRLRDYGVLDFDAGDVRRQPPVDTTWQQIYFCLRTGYYDDAREVARTSRVSQQFTPLLAEWITTGGMVSPETAAAASEECEKILRMVDRVGRPSYDKKKLLLHAIISGSRRLIDRLLRELPTIFNTIEDFLWFMLSAVRDSSGGSSTSVALSDGLSPYSLEDLQAYLNKFEPSYYTKNGKDPLVYPYVLLLSIQLLPAVIHLSKDMGDDGYSVDSVHISIVLADYGVLSEGSGSGQKMGVMDAFAEASSIIRQYGAAYLRHGDLSMALEYYVQAASAVGGGQLSWIGRGNVDQQRQRTLMLKQLLTEILLRDGGIYLLLGSRGTGEEGQLGRFLTDRKTRQQFLLEAARHCQDAGLYDKSIEIQKRIGAFSAALDTINKCLSEAICALSRGRLDGESRITGLIHSGNEILETFKYYSEISPQERANVMEQQTVLRQLEAILAIHKLARSGNQLDALREIARLPFLPLDPRSADMATDAFKNLSPHVEACVPGLLKDALHCLDNVTDTDGSLRALRAKIANFLANNLNRNWPRDLYEKEISEDLLLSTYISKAVPANCSILLILSSIFLCGLWETPTIPTPLPSTVSALAMEADADALESLSFGVVIVILRTQLMMNFSIHLVTYSSCTLEASKARWIEEFGMAEVLEKKGKMWTTTGIVGDGKTYSSIELSFLILKKQLTYDEAPIIGKVAKAASI
;
A
#
# COMPACT_ATOMS: atom_id res chain seq x y z
N MET A 1 -6.63 40.35 45.49
CA MET A 1 -7.30 41.65 45.70
C MET A 1 -7.64 42.20 44.33
N ALA A 2 -8.90 42.08 43.92
CA ALA A 2 -9.38 42.62 42.64
C ALA A 2 -9.61 44.13 42.79
N SER A 3 -9.18 44.90 41.80
CA SER A 3 -9.30 46.37 41.76
C SER A 3 -10.76 46.82 41.65
N ASP A 4 -11.10 47.92 42.33
CA ASP A 4 -12.42 48.57 42.40
C ASP A 4 -13.13 48.85 41.05
N ALA A 5 -12.47 48.67 39.91
CA ALA A 5 -13.07 48.84 38.59
C ALA A 5 -14.11 47.75 38.24
N ASP A 6 -13.92 46.50 38.68
CA ASP A 6 -14.82 45.39 38.33
C ASP A 6 -16.15 45.42 39.11
N MET A 7 -16.22 46.14 40.24
CA MET A 7 -17.44 46.23 41.04
C MET A 7 -18.50 47.16 40.43
N SER A 8 -18.11 48.09 39.55
CA SER A 8 -19.02 49.01 38.87
C SER A 8 -19.96 48.32 37.87
N GLY A 9 -19.46 47.30 37.17
CA GLY A 9 -20.23 46.53 36.19
C GLY A 9 -21.35 45.71 36.82
N TRP A 10 -21.12 45.12 38.00
CA TRP A 10 -22.13 44.35 38.72
C TRP A 10 -23.23 45.23 39.33
N THR A 11 -22.87 46.43 39.79
CA THR A 11 -23.86 47.40 40.26
C THR A 11 -24.71 47.92 39.12
N ASP A 12 -24.13 48.14 37.93
CA ASP A 12 -24.87 48.58 36.73
C ASP A 12 -25.80 47.47 36.19
N LEU A 13 -25.38 46.21 36.29
CA LEU A 13 -26.21 45.04 35.95
C LEU A 13 -27.38 44.86 36.92
N LEU A 14 -27.15 45.07 38.22
CA LEU A 14 -28.22 45.05 39.24
C LEU A 14 -29.20 46.21 39.04
N HIS A 15 -28.69 47.40 38.68
CA HIS A 15 -29.50 48.58 38.41
C HIS A 15 -30.34 48.42 37.13
N SER A 16 -29.74 47.88 36.07
CA SER A 16 -30.46 47.61 34.80
C SER A 16 -31.50 46.50 34.94
N SER A 17 -31.20 45.45 35.72
CA SER A 17 -32.16 44.40 36.07
C SER A 17 -33.34 44.94 36.87
N SER A 18 -33.09 45.80 37.87
CA SER A 18 -34.16 46.41 38.68
C SER A 18 -35.03 47.35 37.85
N LYS A 19 -34.41 48.13 36.95
CA LYS A 19 -35.10 49.03 36.02
C LYS A 19 -35.97 48.28 35.00
N LEU A 20 -35.55 47.09 34.56
CA LEU A 20 -36.33 46.21 33.70
C LEU A 20 -37.56 45.62 34.41
N ILE A 21 -37.43 45.29 35.70
CA ILE A 21 -38.55 44.80 36.52
C ILE A 21 -39.60 45.90 36.73
N GLU A 22 -39.17 47.16 36.90
CA GLU A 22 -40.08 48.31 37.00
C GLU A 22 -40.74 48.67 35.66
N GLN A 23 -40.03 48.50 34.54
CA GLN A 23 -40.55 48.82 33.20
C GLN A 23 -41.50 47.75 32.62
N ALA A 24 -41.43 46.51 33.11
CA ALA A 24 -42.20 45.38 32.59
C ALA A 24 -43.62 45.22 33.21
N ALA A 25 -44.04 46.09 34.13
CA ALA A 25 -45.32 45.96 34.83
C ALA A 25 -46.35 47.06 34.44
N PRO A 26 -47.20 46.86 33.42
CA PRO A 26 -48.31 47.76 33.13
C PRO A 26 -49.55 47.40 33.96
N SER A 27 -49.45 47.37 35.31
CA SER A 27 -50.57 47.49 36.26
C SER A 27 -50.10 47.25 37.71
N ALA A 28 -50.31 48.23 38.59
CA ALA A 28 -49.82 48.29 39.96
C ALA A 28 -50.59 47.42 40.98
N GLN A 29 -50.55 46.08 40.89
CA GLN A 29 -51.25 45.23 41.88
C GLN A 29 -50.49 44.04 42.48
N PHE A 30 -49.23 43.79 42.18
CA PHE A 30 -48.47 42.74 42.88
C PHE A 30 -47.03 43.16 43.23
N PRO A 31 -46.55 42.85 44.45
CA PRO A 31 -45.17 43.14 44.82
C PRO A 31 -44.19 42.28 44.00
N PRO A 32 -43.01 42.81 43.63
CA PRO A 32 -42.00 42.06 42.88
C PRO A 32 -41.44 40.92 43.74
N LEU A 33 -41.55 39.68 43.24
CA LEU A 33 -40.98 38.50 43.90
C LEU A 33 -39.50 38.34 43.49
N GLN A 34 -38.58 38.72 44.37
CA GLN A 34 -37.20 38.24 44.31
C GLN A 34 -37.17 36.76 44.68
N ARG A 35 -36.71 35.92 43.76
CA ARG A 35 -36.57 34.47 43.96
C ARG A 35 -35.10 34.15 44.16
N ASN A 36 -34.79 33.38 45.18
CA ASN A 36 -33.44 32.89 45.40
C ASN A 36 -33.07 31.84 44.34
N LEU A 37 -31.78 31.61 44.14
CA LEU A 37 -31.24 30.69 43.11
C LEU A 37 -31.89 29.31 43.18
N ASP A 38 -32.06 28.77 44.40
CA ASP A 38 -32.69 27.47 44.65
C ASP A 38 -34.16 27.42 44.22
N GLN A 39 -34.88 28.53 44.36
CA GLN A 39 -36.28 28.63 43.94
C GLN A 39 -36.40 28.72 42.41
N LEU A 40 -35.40 29.34 41.75
CA LEU A 40 -35.31 29.40 40.30
C LEU A 40 -34.97 28.03 39.71
N GLU A 41 -34.04 27.31 40.36
CA GLU A 41 -33.68 25.94 39.98
C GLU A 41 -34.86 24.97 40.15
N ALA A 42 -35.58 25.05 41.27
CA ALA A 42 -36.76 24.24 41.51
C ALA A 42 -37.88 24.52 40.49
N LEU A 43 -38.07 25.78 40.08
CA LEU A 43 -39.04 26.14 39.03
C LEU A 43 -38.58 25.70 37.63
N SER A 44 -37.29 25.79 37.34
CA SER A 44 -36.68 25.25 36.11
C SER A 44 -36.92 23.74 36.01
N LYS A 45 -36.63 22.99 37.08
CA LYS A 45 -36.91 21.54 37.16
C LYS A 45 -38.40 21.24 37.04
N LYS A 46 -39.27 22.08 37.62
CA LYS A 46 -40.74 21.91 37.52
C LYS A 46 -41.30 22.25 36.14
N LEU A 47 -40.71 23.20 35.42
CA LEU A 47 -41.02 23.51 34.02
C LEU A 47 -40.52 22.41 33.08
N LYS A 48 -39.31 21.91 33.31
CA LYS A 48 -38.74 20.74 32.60
C LYS A 48 -39.59 19.48 32.81
N ALA A 49 -40.13 19.28 34.01
CA ALA A 49 -41.05 18.17 34.29
C ALA A 49 -42.45 18.36 33.65
N LYS A 50 -42.87 19.61 33.38
CA LYS A 50 -44.14 19.90 32.69
C LYS A 50 -44.04 19.76 31.18
N THR A 51 -42.90 20.08 30.57
CA THR A 51 -42.67 19.87 29.13
C THR A 51 -42.59 18.38 28.77
N LEU A 52 -42.12 17.54 29.69
CA LEU A 52 -42.11 16.07 29.51
C LEU A 52 -43.49 15.40 29.64
N ARG A 53 -44.55 16.12 30.02
CA ARG A 53 -45.88 15.56 30.33
C ARG A 53 -47.00 16.11 29.46
N ALA A 54 -46.72 16.39 28.18
CA ALA A 54 -47.72 16.75 27.18
C ALA A 54 -48.48 15.54 26.59
N GLU A 55 -48.59 14.43 27.33
CA GLU A 55 -49.46 13.30 26.97
C GLU A 55 -50.61 13.19 27.99
N ALA A 56 -51.67 13.98 27.77
CA ALA A 56 -52.98 13.71 28.34
C ALA A 56 -53.88 13.14 27.21
N PRO A 57 -54.36 11.88 27.30
CA PRO A 57 -54.98 11.17 26.19
C PRO A 57 -56.34 11.75 25.72
N SER A 58 -57.02 12.57 26.52
CA SER A 58 -58.35 13.09 26.18
C SER A 58 -58.34 14.28 25.21
N GLN A 59 -57.31 15.13 25.23
CA GLN A 59 -57.20 16.27 24.30
C GLN A 59 -56.64 15.87 22.93
N SER A 60 -55.84 14.81 22.87
CA SER A 60 -55.32 14.23 21.63
C SER A 60 -56.45 13.78 20.70
N ILE A 61 -57.47 13.07 21.22
CA ILE A 61 -58.56 12.49 20.41
C ILE A 61 -59.43 13.55 19.71
N ALA A 62 -59.66 14.71 20.35
CA ALA A 62 -60.42 15.80 19.75
C ALA A 62 -59.63 16.49 18.61
N ALA A 63 -58.31 16.67 18.80
CA ALA A 63 -57.42 17.20 17.78
C ALA A 63 -57.25 16.21 16.60
N THR A 64 -57.14 14.90 16.88
CA THR A 64 -57.08 13.84 15.85
C THR A 64 -58.35 13.81 15.00
N ARG A 65 -59.55 13.98 15.59
CA ARG A 65 -60.81 14.03 14.84
C ARG A 65 -60.96 15.29 13.98
N LEU A 66 -60.45 16.44 14.43
CA LEU A 66 -60.46 17.68 13.65
C LEU A 66 -59.53 17.58 12.43
N LEU A 67 -58.33 17.02 12.61
CA LEU A 67 -57.36 16.84 11.52
C LEU A 67 -57.85 15.82 10.49
N ALA A 68 -58.50 14.74 10.92
CA ALA A 68 -59.10 13.76 10.01
C ALA A 68 -60.24 14.37 9.17
N ARG A 69 -60.98 15.35 9.71
CA ARG A 69 -62.06 16.05 9.00
C ARG A 69 -61.54 16.97 7.89
N GLU A 70 -60.32 17.51 8.06
CA GLU A 70 -59.62 18.33 7.05
C GLU A 70 -58.76 17.47 6.09
N GLY A 71 -58.91 16.14 6.11
CA GLY A 71 -58.20 15.22 5.21
C GLY A 71 -56.74 14.96 5.55
N LEU A 72 -56.28 15.36 6.74
CA LEU A 72 -54.90 15.16 7.19
C LEU A 72 -54.81 13.92 8.09
N ASN A 73 -53.90 13.00 7.73
CA ASN A 73 -53.69 11.77 8.48
C ASN A 73 -52.88 12.03 9.76
N ALA A 74 -53.58 12.18 10.88
CA ALA A 74 -53.02 12.55 12.17
C ALA A 74 -51.96 11.55 12.69
N GLU A 75 -52.04 10.27 12.32
CA GLU A 75 -51.06 9.25 12.70
C GLU A 75 -49.75 9.38 11.91
N GLN A 76 -49.83 9.79 10.64
CA GLN A 76 -48.67 10.12 9.81
C GLN A 76 -47.99 11.39 10.34
N LEU A 77 -48.78 12.42 10.65
CA LEU A 77 -48.26 13.68 11.19
C LEU A 77 -47.64 13.52 12.58
N ALA A 78 -48.20 12.65 13.44
CA ALA A 78 -47.60 12.33 14.74
C ALA A 78 -46.27 11.56 14.61
N ARG A 79 -46.15 10.68 13.60
CA ARG A 79 -44.88 10.01 13.27
C ARG A 79 -43.84 10.99 12.71
N ASP A 80 -44.27 11.90 11.84
CA ASP A 80 -43.40 12.95 11.30
C ASP A 80 -42.99 13.94 12.39
N LEU A 81 -43.90 14.35 13.30
CA LEU A 81 -43.57 15.16 14.47
C LEU A 81 -42.63 14.44 15.44
N LYS A 82 -42.75 13.12 15.65
CA LYS A 82 -41.75 12.34 16.41
C LYS A 82 -40.39 12.28 15.72
N SER A 83 -40.34 12.45 14.40
CA SER A 83 -39.08 12.59 13.66
C SER A 83 -38.51 14.01 13.72
N PHE A 84 -39.36 15.02 13.97
CA PHE A 84 -39.00 16.43 14.18
C PHE A 84 -38.78 16.81 15.65
N GLU A 85 -39.28 16.02 16.60
CA GLU A 85 -38.86 16.06 17.99
C GLU A 85 -37.37 15.73 17.98
N LEU A 86 -36.56 16.79 18.00
CA LEU A 86 -35.16 16.75 18.34
C LEU A 86 -35.06 15.87 19.58
N LYS A 87 -34.71 14.58 19.42
CA LYS A 87 -33.95 13.83 20.43
C LYS A 87 -32.95 14.86 20.91
N THR A 88 -33.12 15.32 22.15
CA THR A 88 -32.30 16.37 22.76
C THR A 88 -30.89 16.18 22.27
N THR A 89 -30.52 16.99 21.28
CA THR A 89 -29.21 16.98 20.69
C THR A 89 -28.30 17.12 21.89
N PHE A 90 -27.36 16.18 22.01
CA PHE A 90 -26.24 16.23 22.92
C PHE A 90 -26.08 17.62 23.52
N GLU A 91 -26.35 17.73 24.83
CA GLU A 91 -25.84 18.84 25.63
C GLU A 91 -24.37 19.01 25.23
N ASP A 92 -24.03 20.22 24.77
CA ASP A 92 -22.76 20.51 24.11
C ASP A 92 -21.60 19.79 24.81
N VAL A 93 -20.85 18.99 24.04
CA VAL A 93 -19.58 18.37 24.47
C VAL A 93 -18.49 19.43 24.51
N PHE A 94 -18.77 20.54 25.18
CA PHE A 94 -17.79 21.45 25.74
C PHE A 94 -18.21 21.68 27.19
N PRO A 95 -17.36 21.31 28.16
CA PRO A 95 -17.62 21.61 29.56
C PRO A 95 -17.92 23.09 29.72
N ALA A 96 -19.00 23.44 30.41
CA ALA A 96 -18.98 24.69 31.15
C ALA A 96 -17.73 24.65 32.02
N GLU A 97 -16.89 25.70 31.96
CA GLU A 97 -15.62 25.79 32.69
C GLU A 97 -15.85 25.34 34.14
N ALA A 98 -15.25 24.21 34.52
CA ALA A 98 -15.38 23.66 35.86
C ALA A 98 -14.93 24.73 36.86
N THR A 99 -15.84 25.22 37.68
CA THR A 99 -15.56 26.32 38.62
C THR A 99 -14.70 25.86 39.80
N THR A 100 -14.48 24.54 39.94
CA THR A 100 -13.68 23.91 40.99
C THR A 100 -12.77 22.81 40.44
N VAL A 101 -11.64 22.55 41.12
CA VAL A 101 -10.63 21.55 40.71
C VAL A 101 -11.17 20.13 40.83
N GLU A 102 -12.00 19.86 41.83
CA GLU A 102 -12.65 18.56 42.04
C GLU A 102 -13.63 18.22 40.91
N GLU A 103 -14.44 19.18 40.44
CA GLU A 103 -15.33 18.99 39.28
C GLU A 103 -14.53 18.72 38.00
N TYR A 104 -13.41 19.43 37.81
CA TYR A 104 -12.52 19.19 36.67
C TYR A 104 -11.93 17.78 36.69
N LEU A 105 -11.44 17.32 37.85
CA LEU A 105 -10.85 15.97 37.98
C LEU A 105 -11.90 14.87 37.79
N GLN A 106 -13.11 15.08 38.30
CA GLN A 106 -14.21 14.13 38.12
C GLN A 106 -14.65 14.06 36.66
N GLN A 107 -14.69 15.21 35.97
CA GLN A 107 -15.00 15.28 34.54
C GLN A 107 -13.90 14.65 33.66
N VAL A 108 -12.63 14.87 33.98
CA VAL A 108 -11.51 14.20 33.29
C VAL A 108 -11.58 12.69 33.51
N HIS A 109 -11.93 12.24 34.71
CA HIS A 109 -12.10 10.82 35.00
C HIS A 109 -13.25 10.20 34.20
N GLU A 110 -14.42 10.83 34.15
CA GLU A 110 -15.57 10.37 33.36
C GLU A 110 -15.26 10.36 31.85
N MET A 111 -14.56 11.38 31.35
CA MET A 111 -14.12 11.44 29.95
C MET A 111 -13.13 10.34 29.59
N ALA A 112 -12.16 10.06 30.48
CA ALA A 112 -11.19 8.99 30.29
C ALA A 112 -11.88 7.61 30.28
N MET A 113 -12.86 7.40 31.16
CA MET A 113 -13.66 6.17 31.19
C MET A 113 -14.49 6.00 29.92
N LEU A 114 -15.17 7.06 29.45
CA LEU A 114 -15.97 7.01 28.23
C LEU A 114 -15.09 6.78 26.98
N SER A 115 -13.92 7.41 26.92
CA SER A 115 -12.96 7.22 25.83
C SER A 115 -12.42 5.79 25.81
N ALA A 116 -12.10 5.22 26.97
CA ALA A 116 -11.65 3.83 27.09
C ALA A 116 -12.73 2.84 26.66
N VAL A 117 -14.00 3.08 27.02
CA VAL A 117 -15.13 2.24 26.60
C VAL A 117 -15.36 2.32 25.08
N GLN A 118 -15.26 3.52 24.49
CA GLN A 118 -15.39 3.69 23.04
C GLN A 118 -14.26 3.02 22.27
N GLU A 119 -13.01 3.14 22.73
CA GLU A 119 -11.86 2.47 22.12
C GLU A 119 -12.01 0.94 22.23
N ALA A 120 -12.42 0.43 23.39
CA ALA A 120 -12.68 -1.00 23.59
C ALA A 120 -13.81 -1.52 22.69
N GLN A 121 -14.89 -0.77 22.50
CA GLN A 121 -15.97 -1.16 21.59
C GLN A 121 -15.50 -1.20 20.13
N LYS A 122 -14.68 -0.22 19.73
CA LYS A 122 -14.10 -0.14 18.39
C LYS A 122 -13.13 -1.29 18.12
N ASP A 123 -12.29 -1.62 19.09
CA ASP A 123 -11.36 -2.74 18.99
C ASP A 123 -12.10 -4.08 18.98
N ASN A 124 -13.15 -4.24 19.80
CA ASN A 124 -14.01 -5.43 19.76
C ASN A 124 -14.68 -5.62 18.38
N LEU A 125 -15.17 -4.55 17.75
CA LEU A 125 -15.74 -4.63 16.40
C LEU A 125 -14.70 -5.02 15.35
N ARG A 126 -13.47 -4.49 15.45
CA ARG A 126 -12.37 -4.90 14.57
C ARG A 126 -12.02 -6.36 14.77
N SER A 127 -11.81 -6.79 16.01
CA SER A 127 -11.49 -8.19 16.33
C SER A 127 -12.59 -9.16 15.89
N PHE A 128 -13.86 -8.76 16.02
CA PHE A 128 -14.98 -9.56 15.52
C PHE A 128 -14.98 -9.66 13.98
N ASN A 129 -14.74 -8.57 13.27
CA ASN A 129 -14.65 -8.58 11.81
C ASN A 129 -13.44 -9.41 11.32
N ASP A 130 -12.28 -9.27 11.96
CA ASP A 130 -11.08 -10.05 11.65
C ASP A 130 -11.33 -11.55 11.87
N TYR A 131 -12.00 -11.90 12.97
CA TYR A 131 -12.42 -13.26 13.25
C TYR A 131 -13.40 -13.78 12.19
N MET A 132 -14.45 -13.01 11.86
CA MET A 132 -15.42 -13.40 10.84
C MET A 132 -14.76 -13.63 9.46
N MET A 133 -13.82 -12.76 9.08
CA MET A 133 -13.06 -12.92 7.84
C MET A 133 -12.18 -14.17 7.86
N SER A 134 -11.58 -14.52 9.00
CA SER A 134 -10.81 -15.75 9.15
C SER A 134 -11.69 -17.00 9.02
N VAL A 135 -12.89 -16.99 9.59
CA VAL A 135 -13.86 -18.09 9.48
C VAL A 135 -14.34 -18.25 8.04
N LEU A 136 -14.68 -17.15 7.36
CA LEU A 136 -15.09 -17.18 5.95
C LEU A 136 -13.97 -17.72 5.03
N GLU A 137 -12.72 -17.35 5.29
CA GLU A 137 -11.58 -17.88 4.55
C GLU A 137 -11.37 -19.38 4.83
N GLU A 138 -11.51 -19.81 6.07
CA GLU A 138 -11.42 -21.23 6.44
C GLU A 138 -12.53 -22.07 5.77
N ASP A 139 -13.77 -21.58 5.78
CA ASP A 139 -14.93 -22.21 5.11
C ASP A 139 -14.73 -22.27 3.59
N TRP A 140 -14.23 -21.19 2.98
CA TRP A 140 -13.88 -21.18 1.56
C TRP A 140 -12.78 -22.19 1.22
N GLN A 141 -11.71 -22.25 2.00
CA GLN A 141 -10.63 -23.20 1.79
C GLN A 141 -11.11 -24.64 1.97
N LYS A 142 -12.07 -24.87 2.88
CA LYS A 142 -12.72 -26.18 3.06
C LYS A 142 -13.56 -26.57 1.85
N GLU A 143 -14.46 -25.70 1.39
CA GLU A 143 -15.27 -25.92 0.17
C GLU A 143 -14.40 -26.16 -1.07
N LYS A 144 -13.31 -25.40 -1.22
CA LYS A 144 -12.33 -25.60 -2.29
C LYS A 144 -11.66 -26.98 -2.21
N ARG A 145 -11.26 -27.43 -1.01
CA ARG A 145 -10.70 -28.78 -0.82
C ARG A 145 -11.73 -29.86 -1.12
N ASP A 146 -12.97 -29.70 -0.66
CA ASP A 146 -14.06 -30.65 -0.87
C ASP A 146 -14.43 -30.74 -2.36
N PHE A 147 -14.47 -29.61 -3.07
CA PHE A 147 -14.65 -29.55 -4.52
C PHE A 147 -13.51 -30.24 -5.27
N LEU A 148 -12.25 -29.97 -4.94
CA LEU A 148 -11.10 -30.62 -5.58
C LEU A 148 -11.04 -32.13 -5.29
N GLN A 149 -11.44 -32.56 -4.08
CA GLN A 149 -11.61 -33.98 -3.75
C GLN A 149 -12.79 -34.61 -4.48
N SER A 150 -13.86 -33.88 -4.78
CA SER A 150 -14.97 -34.37 -5.59
C SER A 150 -14.56 -34.61 -7.05
N LEU A 151 -13.71 -33.74 -7.61
CA LEU A 151 -13.15 -33.88 -8.96
C LEU A 151 -12.15 -35.05 -9.05
N SER A 152 -11.35 -35.30 -8.01
CA SER A 152 -10.44 -36.45 -7.98
C SER A 152 -11.18 -37.78 -7.84
N ARG A 153 -12.40 -37.80 -7.28
CA ARG A 153 -13.29 -38.97 -7.27
C ARG A 153 -13.98 -39.23 -8.62
N ILE A 154 -14.19 -38.21 -9.45
CA ILE A 154 -14.73 -38.36 -10.81
C ILE A 154 -13.67 -38.97 -11.75
N SER A 155 -12.39 -38.78 -11.44
CA SER A 155 -11.23 -39.33 -12.17
C SER A 155 -11.02 -40.84 -11.99
N THR A 156 -11.56 -41.46 -10.93
CA THR A 156 -11.31 -42.88 -10.59
C THR A 156 -12.45 -43.84 -10.95
N LEU A 157 -13.49 -43.40 -11.67
CA LEU A 157 -14.51 -44.30 -12.19
C LEU A 157 -14.02 -45.00 -13.47
N PRO A 158 -14.11 -46.35 -13.58
CA PRO A 158 -13.75 -47.06 -14.79
C PRO A 158 -14.72 -46.68 -15.91
N ARG A 159 -14.15 -46.39 -17.08
CA ARG A 159 -14.82 -45.98 -18.31
C ARG A 159 -15.84 -47.05 -18.76
N ILE A 160 -17.10 -46.88 -18.37
CA ILE A 160 -18.20 -47.69 -18.89
C ILE A 160 -18.60 -47.13 -20.25
N ASN A 161 -18.42 -47.96 -21.28
CA ASN A 161 -18.95 -47.76 -22.62
C ASN A 161 -20.47 -47.52 -22.55
N ILE A 162 -20.90 -46.30 -22.89
CA ILE A 162 -22.31 -46.05 -23.19
C ILE A 162 -22.45 -46.13 -24.70
N GLN A 163 -23.13 -47.20 -25.10
CA GLN A 163 -23.53 -47.57 -26.43
C GLN A 163 -24.70 -46.67 -26.85
N ASP A 164 -24.52 -45.90 -27.92
CA ASP A 164 -25.58 -45.15 -28.57
C ASP A 164 -26.72 -46.07 -29.01
N SER A 165 -27.96 -45.69 -28.68
CA SER A 165 -29.17 -46.21 -29.31
C SER A 165 -29.95 -45.04 -29.89
N SER A 166 -30.15 -45.15 -31.19
CA SER A 166 -30.68 -44.20 -32.15
C SER A 166 -32.18 -43.93 -32.07
N SER A 167 -32.57 -42.70 -32.40
CA SER A 167 -33.63 -42.39 -33.37
C SER A 167 -33.34 -41.01 -33.95
N GLY A 168 -32.70 -40.90 -35.13
CA GLY A 168 -33.39 -40.77 -36.42
C GLY A 168 -33.93 -39.33 -36.56
N VAL A 169 -33.40 -38.44 -37.40
CA VAL A 169 -33.37 -38.48 -38.88
C VAL A 169 -32.36 -37.40 -39.34
N SER A 170 -31.26 -37.79 -39.99
CA SER A 170 -30.89 -37.47 -41.40
C SER A 170 -30.98 -35.99 -41.82
N ARG A 171 -29.98 -35.34 -42.43
CA ARG A 171 -28.86 -35.83 -43.25
C ARG A 171 -27.82 -34.71 -43.48
N GLN A 172 -26.53 -35.10 -43.38
CA GLN A 172 -25.40 -34.88 -44.31
C GLN A 172 -25.19 -33.47 -44.87
N GLY A 173 -24.02 -32.83 -44.80
CA GLY A 173 -22.62 -33.25 -44.79
C GLY A 173 -21.87 -32.06 -45.46
N GLN A 174 -20.61 -31.71 -45.22
CA GLN A 174 -19.42 -32.54 -45.09
C GLN A 174 -18.26 -31.61 -44.69
N ILE A 175 -17.41 -32.13 -43.82
CA ILE A 175 -16.13 -31.60 -43.33
C ILE A 175 -15.07 -31.70 -44.44
N VAL A 176 -14.18 -30.71 -44.61
CA VAL A 176 -12.70 -30.81 -44.42
C VAL A 176 -12.03 -29.42 -44.54
N PRO A 177 -10.74 -29.21 -44.13
CA PRO A 177 -10.35 -28.11 -43.27
C PRO A 177 -9.27 -27.21 -43.91
N PHE A 178 -8.75 -26.29 -43.09
CA PHE A 178 -7.49 -25.55 -43.16
C PHE A 178 -7.59 -24.03 -43.39
N THR A 179 -7.04 -23.34 -42.38
CA THR A 179 -6.21 -22.13 -42.42
C THR A 179 -6.85 -20.75 -42.52
N SER A 180 -6.39 -19.93 -41.56
CA SER A 180 -5.91 -18.55 -41.69
C SER A 180 -6.75 -17.40 -41.10
N SER A 181 -6.06 -16.70 -40.17
CA SER A 181 -6.11 -15.28 -39.82
C SER A 181 -7.20 -14.75 -38.88
N PRO A 182 -6.84 -13.96 -37.85
CA PRO A 182 -7.79 -13.27 -36.99
C PRO A 182 -8.31 -12.00 -37.68
N GLN A 183 -9.61 -11.94 -37.95
CA GLN A 183 -10.30 -10.69 -38.27
C GLN A 183 -11.03 -10.15 -37.05
N VAL A 184 -10.72 -8.90 -36.74
CA VAL A 184 -11.37 -7.99 -35.80
C VAL A 184 -12.89 -7.92 -36.05
N PRO A 185 -13.75 -8.06 -35.04
CA PRO A 185 -15.08 -7.48 -35.08
C PRO A 185 -15.03 -6.08 -34.47
N SER A 186 -15.21 -5.07 -35.31
CA SER A 186 -15.50 -3.71 -34.91
C SER A 186 -17.02 -3.53 -34.81
N GLY A 187 -17.50 -2.99 -33.68
CA GLY A 187 -18.87 -2.54 -33.47
C GLY A 187 -19.46 -2.98 -32.12
N PRO A 188 -19.84 -2.06 -31.20
CA PRO A 188 -20.47 -2.44 -29.95
C PRO A 188 -21.92 -2.85 -30.21
N SER A 189 -22.25 -4.10 -29.90
CA SER A 189 -23.64 -4.57 -29.92
C SER A 189 -24.35 -4.06 -28.65
N SER A 190 -25.58 -3.58 -28.82
CA SER A 190 -26.51 -3.07 -27.79
C SER A 190 -26.80 -4.04 -26.62
N MET A 191 -26.21 -5.23 -26.61
CA MET A 191 -26.46 -6.29 -25.63
C MET A 191 -25.54 -6.20 -24.40
N GLU A 192 -24.34 -5.60 -24.52
CA GLU A 192 -23.40 -5.41 -23.40
C GLU A 192 -23.84 -4.34 -22.40
N SER A 193 -24.52 -3.27 -22.87
CA SER A 193 -25.01 -2.19 -22.01
C SER A 193 -26.11 -2.65 -21.04
N ALA A 194 -26.90 -3.66 -21.41
CA ALA A 194 -27.93 -4.23 -20.55
C ALA A 194 -27.34 -5.13 -19.43
N ALA A 195 -26.22 -5.81 -19.70
CA ALA A 195 -25.54 -6.66 -18.71
C ALA A 195 -24.78 -5.84 -17.65
N LEU A 196 -24.30 -4.64 -18.00
CA LEU A 196 -23.63 -3.74 -17.04
C LEU A 196 -24.61 -3.12 -16.04
N ALA A 197 -25.87 -2.88 -16.42
CA ALA A 197 -26.87 -2.20 -15.58
C ALA A 197 -27.23 -2.98 -14.30
N ASN A 198 -27.08 -4.31 -14.32
CA ASN A 198 -27.38 -5.19 -13.18
C ASN A 198 -26.18 -5.42 -12.23
N LYS A 199 -25.02 -4.83 -12.51
CA LYS A 199 -23.81 -4.97 -11.70
C LYS A 199 -23.72 -3.91 -10.59
N PRO A 200 -23.09 -4.23 -9.44
CA PRO A 200 -22.89 -3.27 -8.36
C PRO A 200 -22.15 -2.02 -8.87
N VAL A 201 -22.40 -0.88 -8.23
CA VAL A 201 -21.85 0.44 -8.63
C VAL A 201 -20.33 0.39 -8.77
N ILE A 202 -19.66 -0.31 -7.85
CA ILE A 202 -18.21 -0.51 -7.82
C ILE A 202 -17.70 -1.15 -9.11
N GLU A 203 -18.34 -2.24 -9.56
CA GLU A 203 -17.95 -2.95 -10.79
C GLU A 203 -18.18 -2.11 -12.05
N ARG A 204 -19.29 -1.36 -12.10
CA ARG A 204 -19.58 -0.45 -13.23
C ARG A 204 -18.52 0.65 -13.34
N LYS A 205 -18.16 1.28 -12.22
CA LYS A 205 -17.08 2.27 -12.16
C LYS A 205 -15.74 1.65 -12.57
N ALA A 206 -15.40 0.50 -11.99
CA ALA A 206 -14.16 -0.20 -12.27
C ALA A 206 -14.01 -0.51 -13.78
N ALA A 207 -15.07 -1.02 -14.43
CA ALA A 207 -15.06 -1.31 -15.86
C ALA A 207 -14.91 -0.04 -16.72
N ALA A 208 -15.65 1.03 -16.42
CA ALA A 208 -15.57 2.29 -17.16
C ALA A 208 -14.18 2.93 -17.04
N TYR A 209 -13.60 2.90 -15.84
CA TYR A 209 -12.29 3.48 -15.58
C TYR A 209 -11.13 2.64 -16.10
N ALA A 210 -11.24 1.31 -16.06
CA ALA A 210 -10.27 0.40 -16.67
C ALA A 210 -10.02 0.73 -18.15
N GLU A 211 -11.09 1.05 -18.88
CA GLU A 211 -10.99 1.44 -20.29
C GLU A 211 -10.25 2.77 -20.47
N VAL A 212 -10.48 3.75 -19.59
CA VAL A 212 -9.72 5.01 -19.59
C VAL A 212 -8.24 4.77 -19.31
N VAL A 213 -7.90 3.86 -18.37
CA VAL A 213 -6.51 3.52 -18.05
C VAL A 213 -5.80 2.87 -19.25
N LYS A 214 -6.44 1.93 -19.96
CA LYS A 214 -5.89 1.34 -21.19
C LYS A 214 -5.60 2.40 -22.26
N ASN A 215 -6.56 3.31 -22.47
CA ASN A 215 -6.43 4.39 -23.44
C ASN A 215 -5.32 5.38 -23.02
N LEU A 216 -5.18 5.68 -21.73
CA LEU A 216 -4.08 6.49 -21.20
C LEU A 216 -2.73 5.81 -21.44
N ASN A 217 -2.57 4.54 -21.09
CA ASN A 217 -1.32 3.78 -21.30
C ASN A 217 -0.97 3.74 -22.79
N SER A 218 -1.92 3.38 -23.65
CA SER A 218 -1.73 3.36 -25.10
C SER A 218 -1.32 4.74 -25.63
N ALA A 219 -1.96 5.81 -25.15
CA ALA A 219 -1.62 7.16 -25.59
C ALA A 219 -0.20 7.58 -25.15
N ARG A 220 0.22 7.21 -23.94
CA ARG A 220 1.55 7.49 -23.38
C ARG A 220 2.64 6.68 -24.08
N GLU A 221 2.37 5.42 -24.45
CA GLU A 221 3.26 4.57 -25.26
C GLU A 221 3.58 5.20 -26.62
N HIS A 222 2.56 5.75 -27.30
CA HIS A 222 2.73 6.40 -28.60
C HIS A 222 3.18 7.87 -28.51
N GLY A 223 3.40 8.40 -27.30
CA GLY A 223 3.76 9.81 -27.08
C GLY A 223 2.66 10.81 -27.47
N SER A 224 1.41 10.36 -27.57
CA SER A 224 0.27 11.18 -27.97
C SER A 224 -0.31 11.98 -26.79
N PRO A 225 -0.88 13.17 -27.04
CA PRO A 225 -1.54 13.95 -25.99
C PRO A 225 -2.80 13.24 -25.52
N PHE A 226 -2.98 13.16 -24.20
CA PHE A 226 -4.15 12.56 -23.57
C PHE A 226 -4.51 13.38 -22.33
N LYS A 227 -5.81 13.59 -22.14
CA LYS A 227 -6.42 14.40 -21.08
C LYS A 227 -7.13 13.49 -20.08
N PRO A 228 -6.41 12.91 -19.09
CA PRO A 228 -6.98 11.86 -18.25
C PRO A 228 -8.07 12.40 -17.32
N ALA A 229 -8.00 13.65 -16.87
CA ALA A 229 -9.02 14.19 -15.96
C ALA A 229 -10.37 14.34 -16.65
N ALA A 230 -10.41 14.89 -17.87
CA ALA A 230 -11.62 14.93 -18.68
C ALA A 230 -12.12 13.54 -19.05
N ALA A 231 -11.24 12.60 -19.39
CA ALA A 231 -11.62 11.23 -19.76
C ALA A 231 -12.31 10.49 -18.60
N PHE A 232 -11.75 10.54 -17.39
CA PHE A 232 -12.38 9.93 -16.21
C PHE A 232 -13.70 10.61 -15.83
N ARG A 233 -13.77 11.95 -15.91
CA ARG A 233 -15.02 12.69 -15.69
C ARG A 233 -16.12 12.24 -16.65
N ASN A 234 -15.81 12.14 -17.94
CA ASN A 234 -16.77 11.73 -18.97
C ASN A 234 -17.20 10.26 -18.78
N ALA A 235 -16.26 9.39 -18.40
CA ALA A 235 -16.56 8.00 -18.05
C ALA A 235 -17.53 7.93 -16.86
N TYR A 236 -17.30 8.71 -15.80
CA TYR A 236 -18.22 8.77 -14.65
C TYR A 236 -19.60 9.31 -15.04
N ASP A 237 -19.66 10.41 -15.80
CA ASP A 237 -20.91 11.04 -16.22
C ASP A 237 -21.78 10.10 -17.06
N SER A 238 -21.15 9.27 -17.90
CA SER A 238 -21.83 8.25 -18.71
C SER A 238 -22.60 7.20 -17.89
N LEU A 239 -22.17 6.95 -16.64
CA LEU A 239 -22.79 5.97 -15.74
C LEU A 239 -24.06 6.50 -15.06
N LYS A 240 -24.33 7.82 -15.11
CA LYS A 240 -25.51 8.49 -14.53
C LYS A 240 -25.82 8.05 -13.09
N LEU A 241 -24.78 7.98 -12.25
CA LEU A 241 -24.86 7.47 -10.88
C LEU A 241 -25.37 8.48 -9.85
N ASP A 242 -25.29 9.78 -10.15
CA ASP A 242 -25.67 10.84 -9.21
C ASP A 242 -27.21 10.91 -9.06
N SER A 243 -27.73 10.51 -7.89
CA SER A 243 -29.14 10.66 -7.53
C SER A 243 -29.44 12.10 -7.06
N SER A 244 -30.46 12.73 -7.63
CA SER A 244 -30.84 14.10 -7.30
C SER A 244 -31.46 14.21 -5.89
N GLY A 245 -30.82 14.96 -4.98
CA GLY A 245 -31.56 15.72 -3.95
C GLY A 245 -31.09 15.66 -2.48
N ALA A 246 -30.17 14.77 -2.08
CA ALA A 246 -29.83 14.63 -0.65
C ALA A 246 -28.41 15.12 -0.24
N LYS A 247 -27.40 14.96 -1.10
CA LYS A 247 -25.99 15.32 -0.80
C LYS A 247 -25.61 16.65 -1.45
N SER A 248 -24.82 17.48 -0.76
CA SER A 248 -24.41 18.81 -1.24
C SER A 248 -23.24 18.74 -2.25
N VAL A 249 -22.44 17.68 -2.19
CA VAL A 249 -21.33 17.42 -3.11
C VAL A 249 -21.54 16.05 -3.77
N SER A 250 -21.39 15.99 -5.09
CA SER A 250 -21.41 14.75 -5.86
C SER A 250 -20.02 14.40 -6.39
N MET A 251 -19.80 13.14 -6.77
CA MET A 251 -18.53 12.74 -7.35
C MET A 251 -18.29 13.38 -8.72
N LEU A 252 -19.35 13.65 -9.51
CA LEU A 252 -19.22 14.43 -10.74
C LEU A 252 -18.68 15.84 -10.47
N LYS A 253 -19.10 16.47 -9.36
CA LYS A 253 -18.57 17.78 -8.92
C LYS A 253 -17.08 17.68 -8.56
N ILE A 254 -16.65 16.60 -7.89
CA ILE A 254 -15.23 16.33 -7.60
C ILE A 254 -14.43 16.10 -8.88
N TRP A 255 -14.92 15.30 -9.83
CA TRP A 255 -14.24 15.09 -11.11
C TRP A 255 -14.10 16.37 -11.94
N HIS A 256 -15.11 17.24 -11.91
CA HIS A 256 -14.99 18.57 -12.49
C HIS A 256 -13.90 19.40 -11.80
N LEU A 257 -13.81 19.34 -10.46
CA LEU A 257 -12.74 20.03 -9.73
C LEU A 257 -11.36 19.51 -10.15
N ILE A 258 -11.16 18.19 -10.21
CA ILE A 258 -9.89 17.59 -10.67
C ILE A 258 -9.53 18.08 -12.09
N MET A 259 -10.49 18.07 -13.02
CA MET A 259 -10.29 18.57 -14.38
C MET A 259 -9.89 20.06 -14.40
N ALA A 260 -10.54 20.89 -13.58
CA ALA A 260 -10.22 22.32 -13.47
C ALA A 260 -8.82 22.57 -12.85
N LEU A 261 -8.44 21.78 -11.83
CA LEU A 261 -7.11 21.82 -11.22
C LEU A 261 -6.01 21.54 -12.24
N MET A 262 -6.22 20.56 -13.13
CA MET A 262 -5.20 20.15 -14.12
C MET A 262 -5.04 21.15 -15.27
N GLY A 263 -5.95 22.12 -15.41
CA GLY A 263 -5.83 23.17 -16.41
C GLY A 263 -5.85 22.64 -17.85
N GLU A 264 -6.64 21.59 -18.12
CA GLU A 264 -6.80 21.00 -19.45
C GLU A 264 -7.47 21.96 -20.48
N ASP A 265 -7.91 23.14 -20.03
CA ASP A 265 -8.39 24.24 -20.86
C ASP A 265 -7.24 25.19 -21.29
N PRO A 266 -7.18 25.57 -22.59
CA PRO A 266 -6.01 26.17 -23.22
C PRO A 266 -5.72 27.64 -22.85
N THR A 267 -6.35 28.20 -21.81
CA THR A 267 -6.37 29.65 -21.57
C THR A 267 -5.30 30.17 -20.60
N VAL A 268 -4.36 29.35 -20.12
CA VAL A 268 -3.38 29.75 -19.08
C VAL A 268 -1.98 30.07 -19.63
N ARG A 269 -1.46 31.23 -19.18
CA ARG A 269 -0.19 31.87 -19.59
C ARG A 269 1.05 31.19 -18.99
N ARG A 270 2.18 31.36 -19.66
CA ARG A 270 3.46 30.63 -19.48
C ARG A 270 4.34 31.00 -18.25
N ASN A 271 3.90 31.85 -17.32
CA ASN A 271 4.77 32.38 -16.24
C ASN A 271 4.20 32.24 -14.80
N ILE A 272 3.43 31.18 -14.50
CA ILE A 272 2.79 30.97 -13.20
C ILE A 272 3.33 29.68 -12.56
N SER A 273 3.57 29.69 -11.24
CA SER A 273 4.01 28.48 -10.52
C SER A 273 2.95 27.38 -10.60
N LYS A 274 3.37 26.10 -10.53
CA LYS A 274 2.46 24.94 -10.58
C LYS A 274 1.39 25.04 -9.49
N ARG A 275 1.81 25.35 -8.26
CA ARG A 275 0.94 25.62 -7.12
C ARG A 275 -0.12 26.68 -7.41
N MET A 276 0.27 27.84 -7.95
CA MET A 276 -0.71 28.90 -8.24
C MET A 276 -1.63 28.53 -9.42
N SER A 277 -1.16 27.73 -10.37
CA SER A 277 -2.02 27.16 -11.42
C SER A 277 -3.12 26.27 -10.82
N LEU A 278 -2.82 25.48 -9.78
CA LEU A 278 -3.80 24.68 -9.05
C LEU A 278 -4.82 25.57 -8.33
N VAL A 279 -4.36 26.63 -7.64
CA VAL A 279 -5.24 27.61 -6.97
C VAL A 279 -6.21 28.26 -7.98
N MET A 280 -5.71 28.64 -9.16
CA MET A 280 -6.57 29.16 -10.24
C MET A 280 -7.60 28.13 -10.71
N GLY A 281 -7.21 26.86 -10.84
CA GLY A 281 -8.11 25.77 -11.20
C GLY A 281 -9.23 25.57 -10.17
N ALA A 282 -8.88 25.58 -8.88
CA ALA A 282 -9.86 25.52 -7.80
C ALA A 282 -10.82 26.72 -7.82
N ARG A 283 -10.29 27.93 -8.04
CA ARG A 283 -11.10 29.16 -8.17
C ARG A 283 -12.08 29.07 -9.35
N ARG A 284 -11.62 28.63 -10.53
CA ARG A 284 -12.48 28.45 -11.71
C ARG A 284 -13.58 27.41 -11.50
N HIS A 285 -13.29 26.32 -10.80
CA HIS A 285 -14.31 25.34 -10.44
C HIS A 285 -15.41 25.97 -9.56
N LEU A 286 -15.03 26.78 -8.58
CA LEU A 286 -15.99 27.50 -7.73
C LEU A 286 -16.76 28.55 -8.52
N GLU A 287 -16.12 29.24 -9.46
CA GLU A 287 -16.76 30.21 -10.37
C GLU A 287 -17.82 29.55 -11.25
N TRP A 288 -17.48 28.43 -11.89
CA TRP A 288 -18.42 27.60 -12.66
C TRP A 288 -19.60 27.13 -11.82
N GLY A 289 -19.34 26.67 -10.58
CA GLY A 289 -20.41 26.22 -9.68
C GLY A 289 -21.39 27.35 -9.34
N HIS A 290 -20.90 28.59 -9.20
CA HIS A 290 -21.76 29.74 -8.91
C HIS A 290 -22.47 30.28 -10.14
N GLU A 291 -21.84 30.21 -11.33
CA GLU A 291 -22.52 30.47 -12.59
C GLU A 291 -23.73 29.56 -12.75
N LYS A 292 -23.57 28.25 -12.49
CA LYS A 292 -24.67 27.29 -12.52
C LYS A 292 -25.78 27.68 -11.53
N TYR A 293 -25.42 28.01 -10.30
CA TYR A 293 -26.37 28.48 -9.28
C TYR A 293 -27.12 29.75 -9.71
N VAL A 294 -26.42 30.73 -10.30
CA VAL A 294 -27.04 31.95 -10.84
C VAL A 294 -28.06 31.60 -11.92
N MET A 295 -27.72 30.69 -12.83
CA MET A 295 -28.62 30.25 -13.89
C MET A 295 -29.83 29.48 -13.35
N ASP A 296 -29.63 28.57 -12.39
CA ASP A 296 -30.70 27.82 -11.73
C ASP A 296 -31.65 28.76 -10.96
N MET A 297 -31.11 29.81 -10.32
CA MET A 297 -31.90 30.84 -9.65
C MET A 297 -32.75 31.67 -10.62
N ILE A 298 -32.19 32.04 -11.78
CA ILE A 298 -32.92 32.76 -12.84
C ILE A 298 -34.04 31.87 -13.40
N GLN A 299 -33.75 30.59 -13.66
CA GLN A 299 -34.71 29.64 -14.22
C GLN A 299 -35.85 29.31 -13.24
N SER A 300 -35.58 29.28 -11.93
CA SER A 300 -36.60 29.07 -10.90
C SER A 300 -37.48 30.32 -10.66
N HIS A 301 -37.02 31.51 -11.04
CA HIS A 301 -37.74 32.78 -10.83
C HIS A 301 -37.83 33.65 -12.11
N PRO A 302 -38.38 33.12 -13.23
CA PRO A 302 -38.29 33.78 -14.54
C PRO A 302 -39.01 35.14 -14.60
N ALA A 303 -40.16 35.26 -13.93
CA ALA A 303 -40.93 36.51 -13.88
C ALA A 303 -40.19 37.63 -13.15
N GLN A 304 -39.43 37.29 -12.10
CA GLN A 304 -38.65 38.26 -11.31
C GLN A 304 -37.32 38.60 -11.98
N ALA A 305 -36.69 37.62 -12.61
CA ALA A 305 -35.43 37.79 -13.33
C ALA A 305 -35.56 38.79 -14.48
N ALA A 306 -36.71 38.78 -15.18
CA ALA A 306 -37.01 39.64 -16.32
C ALA A 306 -35.84 39.70 -17.34
N LEU A 307 -35.20 38.55 -17.62
CA LEU A 307 -34.01 38.47 -18.48
C LEU A 307 -34.34 38.83 -19.94
N GLY A 308 -35.58 38.58 -20.38
CA GLY A 308 -36.03 38.82 -21.75
C GLY A 308 -35.26 37.96 -22.77
N GLY A 309 -35.06 38.48 -23.98
CA GLY A 309 -34.27 37.84 -25.05
C GLY A 309 -32.77 38.16 -25.02
N ALA A 310 -32.27 38.80 -23.96
CA ALA A 310 -30.87 39.24 -23.89
C ALA A 310 -29.93 38.07 -23.54
N VAL A 311 -28.85 37.91 -24.32
CA VAL A 311 -27.90 36.77 -24.24
C VAL A 311 -26.58 37.08 -23.50
N GLY A 312 -26.39 38.32 -23.02
CA GLY A 312 -25.13 38.76 -22.42
C GLY A 312 -24.92 38.32 -20.97
N ASN A 313 -23.67 38.05 -20.59
CA ASN A 313 -23.25 37.67 -19.23
C ASN A 313 -23.66 38.72 -18.17
N LEU A 314 -23.37 39.99 -18.42
CA LEU A 314 -23.78 41.07 -17.53
C LEU A 314 -25.30 41.14 -17.33
N GLN A 315 -26.10 40.83 -18.35
CA GLN A 315 -27.56 40.81 -18.23
C GLN A 315 -28.05 39.64 -17.38
N ARG A 316 -27.38 38.49 -17.41
CA ARG A 316 -27.63 37.38 -16.48
C ARG A 316 -27.37 37.81 -15.04
N ILE A 317 -26.27 38.51 -14.77
CA ILE A 317 -25.96 39.04 -13.44
C ILE A 317 -26.99 40.07 -12.99
N ARG A 318 -27.43 40.98 -13.86
CA ARG A 318 -28.49 41.95 -13.54
C ARG A 318 -29.82 41.27 -13.24
N ALA A 319 -30.20 40.26 -14.02
CA ALA A 319 -31.40 39.46 -13.75
C ALA A 319 -31.34 38.74 -12.40
N PHE A 320 -30.18 38.21 -12.03
CA PHE A 320 -29.93 37.64 -10.71
C PHE A 320 -30.01 38.67 -9.59
N LEU A 321 -29.47 39.88 -9.80
CA LEU A 321 -29.56 40.97 -8.84
C LEU A 321 -31.01 41.46 -8.63
N ARG A 322 -31.86 41.45 -9.66
CA ARG A 322 -33.30 41.75 -9.51
C ARG A 322 -33.99 40.80 -8.54
N ILE A 323 -33.63 39.52 -8.57
CA ILE A 323 -34.16 38.52 -7.64
C ILE A 323 -33.64 38.80 -6.22
N ARG A 324 -32.33 39.00 -6.06
CA ARG A 324 -31.69 39.15 -4.74
C ARG A 324 -31.96 40.46 -4.04
N LEU A 325 -32.13 41.54 -4.80
CA LEU A 325 -32.28 42.91 -4.29
C LEU A 325 -33.70 43.45 -4.49
N ARG A 326 -34.68 42.56 -4.71
CA ARG A 326 -36.08 42.92 -4.96
C ARG A 326 -36.64 43.92 -3.94
N ASP A 327 -36.29 43.73 -2.67
CA ASP A 327 -36.85 44.53 -1.56
C ASP A 327 -36.08 45.85 -1.32
N TYR A 328 -35.00 46.10 -2.07
CA TYR A 328 -34.13 47.28 -1.90
C TYR A 328 -34.58 48.50 -2.72
N GLY A 329 -35.55 48.34 -3.63
CA GLY A 329 -36.09 49.41 -4.47
C GLY A 329 -35.67 49.30 -5.94
N VAL A 330 -35.85 50.39 -6.70
CA VAL A 330 -35.51 50.42 -8.13
C VAL A 330 -33.99 50.44 -8.30
N LEU A 331 -33.47 49.47 -9.06
CA LEU A 331 -32.05 49.32 -9.33
C LEU A 331 -31.57 50.32 -10.40
N ASP A 332 -30.31 50.74 -10.30
CA ASP A 332 -29.63 51.68 -11.22
C ASP A 332 -29.77 51.34 -12.70
N PHE A 333 -29.72 50.06 -13.08
CA PHE A 333 -29.87 49.62 -14.47
C PHE A 333 -31.32 49.47 -14.96
N ASP A 334 -32.31 49.63 -14.07
CA ASP A 334 -33.74 49.59 -14.40
C ASP A 334 -34.41 50.98 -14.30
N ALA A 335 -33.67 52.01 -13.90
CA ALA A 335 -34.19 53.36 -13.70
C ALA A 335 -34.38 54.12 -15.02
N GLY A 336 -35.64 54.37 -15.41
CA GLY A 336 -35.99 55.12 -16.62
C GLY A 336 -36.06 56.65 -16.46
N ASP A 337 -36.43 57.18 -15.28
CA ASP A 337 -36.49 58.63 -15.02
C ASP A 337 -36.25 58.97 -13.53
N VAL A 338 -35.25 59.81 -13.25
CA VAL A 338 -34.55 59.97 -11.94
C VAL A 338 -35.32 60.83 -10.92
N ARG A 339 -36.59 61.17 -11.18
CA ARG A 339 -37.23 62.32 -10.53
C ARG A 339 -37.96 62.07 -9.21
N ARG A 340 -38.05 60.82 -8.71
CA ARG A 340 -38.78 60.54 -7.45
C ARG A 340 -37.92 59.95 -6.33
N GLN A 341 -36.95 59.10 -6.63
CA GLN A 341 -35.92 58.61 -5.70
C GLN A 341 -34.65 58.23 -6.49
N PRO A 342 -33.43 58.47 -5.97
CA PRO A 342 -32.22 57.99 -6.62
C PRO A 342 -32.24 56.45 -6.63
N PRO A 343 -31.93 55.81 -7.76
CA PRO A 343 -31.92 54.36 -7.82
C PRO A 343 -30.80 53.79 -6.95
N VAL A 344 -30.95 52.53 -6.54
CA VAL A 344 -29.91 51.82 -5.78
C VAL A 344 -28.72 51.56 -6.70
N ASP A 345 -27.56 52.14 -6.36
CA ASP A 345 -26.29 51.86 -7.05
C ASP A 345 -25.88 50.42 -6.79
N THR A 346 -25.76 49.62 -7.86
CA THR A 346 -25.39 48.22 -7.78
C THR A 346 -23.99 47.93 -8.33
N THR A 347 -23.17 48.97 -8.55
CA THR A 347 -21.84 48.87 -9.15
C THR A 347 -20.98 47.78 -8.48
N TRP A 348 -20.85 47.79 -7.16
CA TRP A 348 -20.00 46.84 -6.44
C TRP A 348 -20.56 45.42 -6.43
N GLN A 349 -21.88 45.27 -6.42
CA GLN A 349 -22.58 44.00 -6.51
C GLN A 349 -22.39 43.39 -7.91
N GLN A 350 -22.53 44.20 -8.96
CA GLN A 350 -22.29 43.78 -10.35
C GLN A 350 -20.83 43.32 -10.52
N ILE A 351 -19.83 44.11 -10.07
CA ILE A 351 -18.41 43.72 -10.16
C ILE A 351 -18.15 42.41 -9.39
N TYR A 352 -18.64 42.32 -8.15
CA TYR A 352 -18.43 41.14 -7.30
C TYR A 352 -19.01 39.87 -7.92
N PHE A 353 -20.27 39.92 -8.39
CA PHE A 353 -20.92 38.73 -8.94
C PHE A 353 -20.37 38.36 -10.33
N CYS A 354 -19.97 39.33 -11.16
CA CYS A 354 -19.21 39.02 -12.37
C CYS A 354 -17.89 38.32 -12.06
N LEU A 355 -17.15 38.77 -11.04
CA LEU A 355 -15.91 38.11 -10.60
C LEU A 355 -16.21 36.69 -10.08
N ARG A 356 -17.27 36.53 -9.27
CA ARG A 356 -17.70 35.28 -8.64
C ARG A 356 -18.16 34.22 -9.63
N THR A 357 -18.62 34.60 -10.82
CA THR A 357 -18.98 33.69 -11.93
C THR A 357 -17.87 33.56 -12.98
N GLY A 358 -16.72 34.20 -12.81
CA GLY A 358 -15.62 34.16 -13.78
C GLY A 358 -15.81 35.06 -15.01
N TYR A 359 -16.82 35.94 -15.01
CA TYR A 359 -17.08 36.93 -16.06
C TYR A 359 -16.15 38.15 -15.92
N TYR A 360 -14.84 37.90 -16.05
CA TYR A 360 -13.79 38.89 -15.79
C TYR A 360 -13.87 40.11 -16.72
N ASP A 361 -14.18 39.91 -17.99
CA ASP A 361 -14.31 41.03 -18.95
C ASP A 361 -15.51 41.93 -18.62
N ASP A 362 -16.66 41.35 -18.26
CA ASP A 362 -17.83 42.09 -17.82
C ASP A 362 -17.57 42.85 -16.51
N ALA A 363 -16.84 42.24 -15.56
CA ALA A 363 -16.44 42.90 -14.31
C ALA A 363 -15.57 44.14 -14.57
N ARG A 364 -14.63 44.04 -15.51
CA ARG A 364 -13.75 45.15 -15.93
C ARG A 364 -14.54 46.27 -16.59
N GLU A 365 -15.52 45.95 -17.42
CA GLU A 365 -16.33 46.96 -18.10
C GLU A 365 -17.26 47.71 -17.13
N VAL A 366 -17.88 47.02 -16.17
CA VAL A 366 -18.67 47.67 -15.11
C VAL A 366 -17.79 48.60 -14.27
N ALA A 367 -16.59 48.14 -13.89
CA ALA A 367 -15.66 48.96 -13.11
C ALA A 367 -15.25 50.25 -13.84
N ARG A 368 -15.01 50.15 -15.16
CA ARG A 368 -14.60 51.27 -16.02
C ARG A 368 -15.72 52.29 -16.26
N THR A 369 -16.96 51.83 -16.37
CA THR A 369 -18.11 52.68 -16.73
C THR A 369 -18.71 53.43 -15.54
N SER A 370 -18.58 52.90 -14.33
CA SER A 370 -19.07 53.56 -13.12
C SER A 370 -18.05 54.54 -12.54
N ARG A 371 -18.51 55.75 -12.18
CA ARG A 371 -17.68 56.79 -11.54
C ARG A 371 -17.21 56.36 -10.14
N VAL A 372 -17.99 55.55 -9.44
CA VAL A 372 -17.72 55.14 -8.05
C VAL A 372 -16.56 54.14 -7.96
N SER A 373 -16.29 53.38 -9.04
CA SER A 373 -15.24 52.36 -9.13
C SER A 373 -14.00 52.79 -9.93
N GLN A 374 -13.89 54.07 -10.29
CA GLN A 374 -12.80 54.55 -11.17
C GLN A 374 -11.40 54.28 -10.59
N GLN A 375 -11.21 54.49 -9.28
CA GLN A 375 -9.94 54.20 -8.59
C GLN A 375 -9.65 52.70 -8.46
N PHE A 376 -10.68 51.86 -8.45
CA PHE A 376 -10.56 50.40 -8.34
C PHE A 376 -10.26 49.72 -9.69
N THR A 377 -10.65 50.35 -10.80
CA THR A 377 -10.47 49.84 -12.17
C THR A 377 -9.03 49.37 -12.48
N PRO A 378 -7.96 50.16 -12.24
CA PRO A 378 -6.60 49.69 -12.52
C PRO A 378 -6.19 48.51 -11.65
N LEU A 379 -6.61 48.49 -10.37
CA LEU A 379 -6.31 47.41 -9.43
C LEU A 379 -6.96 46.09 -9.90
N LEU A 380 -8.24 46.16 -10.30
CA LEU A 380 -8.98 45.00 -10.81
C LEU A 380 -8.39 44.50 -12.14
N ALA A 381 -8.03 45.40 -13.05
CA ALA A 381 -7.45 45.04 -14.34
C ALA A 381 -6.12 44.30 -14.16
N GLU A 382 -5.26 44.75 -13.25
CA GLU A 382 -4.02 44.05 -12.91
C GLU A 382 -4.33 42.65 -12.35
N TRP A 383 -5.18 42.54 -11.33
CA TRP A 383 -5.54 41.26 -10.72
C TRP A 383 -6.08 40.26 -11.75
N ILE A 384 -6.92 40.69 -12.70
CA ILE A 384 -7.45 39.83 -13.77
C ILE A 384 -6.32 39.41 -14.73
N THR A 385 -5.49 40.35 -15.18
CA THR A 385 -4.45 40.07 -16.18
C THR A 385 -3.35 39.16 -15.66
N THR A 386 -3.01 39.24 -14.38
CA THR A 386 -2.06 38.36 -13.72
C THR A 386 -2.72 37.12 -13.12
N GLY A 387 -4.05 37.06 -13.19
CA GLY A 387 -4.89 35.96 -12.72
C GLY A 387 -4.89 35.76 -11.21
N GLY A 388 -4.68 36.83 -10.45
CA GLY A 388 -4.73 36.88 -9.00
C GLY A 388 -3.46 37.39 -8.35
N MET A 389 -2.39 37.57 -9.14
CA MET A 389 -1.08 37.99 -8.65
C MET A 389 -0.87 39.48 -8.85
N VAL A 390 -1.00 40.30 -7.82
CA VAL A 390 -0.81 41.76 -7.96
C VAL A 390 0.57 42.20 -7.50
N SER A 391 1.06 43.31 -8.06
CA SER A 391 2.24 44.02 -7.59
C SER A 391 2.09 44.47 -6.12
N PRO A 392 3.21 44.64 -5.38
CA PRO A 392 3.16 45.11 -4.01
C PRO A 392 2.52 46.50 -3.88
N GLU A 393 2.67 47.35 -4.90
CA GLU A 393 2.07 48.68 -4.97
C GLU A 393 0.53 48.60 -5.03
N THR A 394 0.00 47.77 -5.92
CA THR A 394 -1.45 47.52 -6.06
C THR A 394 -2.03 46.87 -4.81
N ALA A 395 -1.32 45.93 -4.20
CA ALA A 395 -1.72 45.32 -2.92
C ALA A 395 -1.76 46.34 -1.77
N ALA A 396 -0.78 47.23 -1.69
CA ALA A 396 -0.72 48.29 -0.67
C ALA A 396 -1.85 49.31 -0.84
N ALA A 397 -2.11 49.77 -2.08
CA ALA A 397 -3.21 50.68 -2.37
C ALA A 397 -4.59 50.08 -1.99
N ALA A 398 -4.80 48.80 -2.31
CA ALA A 398 -6.02 48.09 -1.93
C ALA A 398 -6.13 47.89 -0.40
N SER A 399 -5.01 47.66 0.28
CA SER A 399 -4.95 47.54 1.75
C SER A 399 -5.34 48.84 2.43
N GLU A 400 -4.79 49.98 1.98
CA GLU A 400 -5.09 51.30 2.52
C GLU A 400 -6.59 51.62 2.39
N GLU A 401 -7.18 51.33 1.23
CA GLU A 401 -8.61 51.54 1.01
C GLU A 401 -9.47 50.60 1.88
N CYS A 402 -9.08 49.33 2.05
CA CYS A 402 -9.75 48.44 3.01
C CYS A 402 -9.76 49.00 4.43
N GLU A 403 -8.62 49.51 4.90
CA GLU A 403 -8.54 50.08 6.25
C GLU A 403 -9.37 51.36 6.38
N LYS A 404 -9.40 52.20 5.34
CA LYS A 404 -10.29 53.37 5.29
C LYS A 404 -11.75 52.95 5.43
N ILE A 405 -12.19 51.94 4.66
CA ILE A 405 -13.56 51.41 4.71
C ILE A 405 -13.87 50.85 6.10
N LEU A 406 -12.98 50.07 6.71
CA LEU A 406 -13.17 49.48 8.04
C LEU A 406 -13.20 50.51 9.17
N ARG A 407 -12.66 51.71 8.95
CA ARG A 407 -12.76 52.84 9.91
C ARG A 407 -14.07 53.62 9.78
N MET A 408 -14.85 53.41 8.72
CA MET A 408 -16.14 54.09 8.53
C MET A 408 -17.23 53.45 9.40
N VAL A 409 -17.64 54.18 10.43
CA VAL A 409 -18.71 53.80 11.36
C VAL A 409 -19.81 54.86 11.28
N ASP A 410 -21.07 54.42 11.17
CA ASP A 410 -22.22 55.33 11.15
C ASP A 410 -22.51 55.93 12.53
N ARG A 411 -23.38 56.94 12.59
CA ARG A 411 -23.81 57.65 13.80
C ARG A 411 -24.36 56.73 14.91
N VAL A 412 -24.80 55.53 14.55
CA VAL A 412 -25.35 54.51 15.47
C VAL A 412 -24.28 53.47 15.90
N GLY A 413 -23.00 53.73 15.60
CA GLY A 413 -21.91 52.79 15.95
C GLY A 413 -21.89 51.52 15.09
N ARG A 414 -22.72 51.44 14.04
CA ARG A 414 -22.76 50.30 13.13
C ARG A 414 -21.90 50.54 11.90
N PRO A 415 -21.23 49.51 11.36
CA PRO A 415 -20.50 49.65 10.11
C PRO A 415 -21.49 49.95 8.96
N SER A 416 -21.33 51.10 8.30
CA SER A 416 -22.16 51.57 7.16
C SER A 416 -21.37 51.57 5.85
N TYR A 417 -20.58 50.52 5.63
CA TYR A 417 -19.84 50.32 4.40
C TYR A 417 -20.50 49.27 3.50
N ASP A 418 -20.26 49.39 2.20
CA ASP A 418 -20.63 48.36 1.23
C ASP A 418 -19.75 47.11 1.42
N LYS A 419 -20.38 46.00 1.83
CA LYS A 419 -19.71 44.71 2.07
C LYS A 419 -19.02 44.18 0.80
N LYS A 420 -19.59 44.41 -0.39
CA LYS A 420 -19.01 43.95 -1.67
C LYS A 420 -17.79 44.78 -2.02
N LYS A 421 -17.83 46.10 -1.80
CA LYS A 421 -16.65 46.98 -1.93
C LYS A 421 -15.51 46.50 -1.03
N LEU A 422 -15.79 46.22 0.24
CA LEU A 422 -14.80 45.73 1.19
C LEU A 422 -14.17 44.39 0.74
N LEU A 423 -15.00 43.41 0.37
CA LEU A 423 -14.53 42.10 -0.09
C LEU A 423 -13.64 42.20 -1.35
N LEU A 424 -14.01 43.04 -2.30
CA LEU A 424 -13.25 43.24 -3.54
C LEU A 424 -11.86 43.84 -3.27
N HIS A 425 -11.77 44.85 -2.40
CA HIS A 425 -10.46 45.40 -2.02
C HIS A 425 -9.66 44.40 -1.17
N ALA A 426 -10.31 43.59 -0.34
CA ALA A 426 -9.64 42.54 0.45
C ALA A 426 -9.05 41.43 -0.43
N ILE A 427 -9.74 41.05 -1.51
CA ILE A 427 -9.23 40.09 -2.51
C ILE A 427 -7.96 40.63 -3.17
N ILE A 428 -7.95 41.91 -3.57
CA ILE A 428 -6.79 42.52 -4.23
C ILE A 428 -5.66 42.76 -3.23
N SER A 429 -5.96 43.18 -2.00
CA SER A 429 -4.93 43.42 -0.98
C SER A 429 -4.18 42.14 -0.64
N GLY A 430 -4.89 41.01 -0.50
CA GLY A 430 -4.29 39.74 -0.08
C GLY A 430 -3.61 39.82 1.29
N SER A 431 -3.90 40.86 2.09
CA SER A 431 -3.23 41.08 3.38
C SER A 431 -3.77 40.13 4.43
N ARG A 432 -2.88 39.35 5.05
CA ARG A 432 -3.25 38.40 6.10
C ARG A 432 -3.96 39.07 7.27
N ARG A 433 -3.41 40.18 7.76
CA ARG A 433 -3.98 40.95 8.88
C ARG A 433 -5.41 41.42 8.58
N LEU A 434 -5.66 41.91 7.36
CA LEU A 434 -6.99 42.41 6.98
C LEU A 434 -7.99 41.26 6.84
N ILE A 435 -7.57 40.14 6.27
CA ILE A 435 -8.41 38.94 6.14
C ILE A 435 -8.77 38.39 7.53
N ASP A 436 -7.78 38.22 8.41
CA ASP A 436 -8.01 37.72 9.78
C ASP A 436 -8.92 38.66 10.58
N ARG A 437 -8.77 39.98 10.41
CA ARG A 437 -9.65 40.98 11.01
C ARG A 437 -11.07 40.88 10.46
N LEU A 438 -11.24 40.74 9.14
CA LEU A 438 -12.54 40.63 8.48
C LEU A 438 -13.28 39.37 8.93
N LEU A 439 -12.60 38.22 9.00
CA LEU A 439 -13.19 36.97 9.47
C LEU A 439 -13.59 37.03 10.95
N ARG A 440 -12.86 37.78 11.78
CA ARG A 440 -13.19 37.98 13.21
C ARG A 440 -14.35 38.96 13.42
N GLU A 441 -14.36 40.08 12.70
CA GLU A 441 -15.38 41.13 12.86
C GLU A 441 -16.71 40.77 12.17
N LEU A 442 -16.68 39.96 11.11
CA LEU A 442 -17.84 39.55 10.33
C LEU A 442 -17.89 38.01 10.16
N PRO A 443 -18.12 37.23 11.23
CA PRO A 443 -18.05 35.77 11.19
C PRO A 443 -19.10 35.13 10.26
N THR A 444 -20.20 35.82 9.97
CA THR A 444 -21.28 35.36 9.08
C THR A 444 -21.25 36.03 7.71
N ILE A 445 -20.09 36.57 7.29
CA ILE A 445 -19.97 37.22 5.97
C ILE A 445 -20.14 36.25 4.80
N PHE A 446 -19.83 34.96 5.02
CA PHE A 446 -20.03 33.89 4.06
C PHE A 446 -21.05 32.89 4.62
N ASN A 447 -22.07 32.58 3.81
CA ASN A 447 -23.12 31.63 4.19
C ASN A 447 -22.83 30.20 3.71
N THR A 448 -21.87 30.03 2.80
CA THR A 448 -21.49 28.74 2.21
C THR A 448 -19.98 28.56 2.29
N ILE A 449 -19.54 27.30 2.39
CA ILE A 449 -18.11 26.96 2.36
C ILE A 449 -17.49 27.29 1.00
N GLU A 450 -18.25 27.17 -0.09
CA GLU A 450 -17.79 27.53 -1.43
C GLU A 450 -17.51 29.04 -1.58
N ASP A 451 -18.35 29.90 -1.01
CA ASP A 451 -18.12 31.35 -1.06
C ASP A 451 -16.94 31.77 -0.19
N PHE A 452 -16.78 31.13 0.98
CA PHE A 452 -15.59 31.30 1.82
C PHE A 452 -14.32 30.88 1.06
N LEU A 453 -14.28 29.66 0.52
CA LEU A 453 -13.10 29.14 -0.18
C LEU A 453 -12.79 29.94 -1.45
N TRP A 454 -13.80 30.39 -2.21
CA TRP A 454 -13.57 31.23 -3.38
C TRP A 454 -12.93 32.56 -3.00
N PHE A 455 -13.39 33.19 -1.92
CA PHE A 455 -12.80 34.43 -1.41
C PHE A 455 -11.35 34.21 -0.98
N MET A 456 -11.10 33.18 -0.17
CA MET A 456 -9.75 32.89 0.32
C MET A 456 -8.79 32.58 -0.83
N LEU A 457 -9.16 31.70 -1.76
CA LEU A 457 -8.34 31.35 -2.93
C LEU A 457 -8.12 32.54 -3.88
N SER A 458 -9.03 33.51 -3.91
CA SER A 458 -8.85 34.77 -4.66
C SER A 458 -7.85 35.72 -3.99
N ALA A 459 -7.70 35.61 -2.67
CA ALA A 459 -6.81 36.44 -1.85
C ALA A 459 -5.43 35.81 -1.59
N VAL A 460 -5.26 34.50 -1.82
CA VAL A 460 -3.98 33.80 -1.68
C VAL A 460 -2.91 34.40 -2.61
N ARG A 461 -1.67 34.48 -2.14
CA ARG A 461 -0.49 34.86 -2.92
C ARG A 461 0.59 33.79 -2.85
N ASP A 462 1.42 33.75 -3.88
CA ASP A 462 2.56 32.85 -3.93
C ASP A 462 3.72 33.40 -3.08
N SER A 463 4.14 32.64 -2.08
CA SER A 463 5.34 32.90 -1.29
C SER A 463 6.53 32.25 -2.00
N SER A 464 7.17 32.96 -2.93
CA SER A 464 8.33 32.43 -3.65
C SER A 464 9.46 32.12 -2.65
N GLY A 465 9.71 30.83 -2.38
CA GLY A 465 10.76 30.32 -1.49
C GLY A 465 12.19 30.50 -2.03
N GLY A 466 12.48 31.61 -2.71
CA GLY A 466 13.72 31.83 -3.44
C GLY A 466 14.07 33.30 -3.62
N SER A 467 14.18 34.05 -2.52
CA SER A 467 15.18 35.12 -2.40
C SER A 467 15.23 35.55 -0.95
N SER A 468 16.41 35.38 -0.34
CA SER A 468 16.77 35.99 0.94
C SER A 468 16.66 37.51 0.84
N THR A 469 15.47 38.02 1.10
CA THR A 469 15.27 39.37 1.65
C THR A 469 14.40 39.22 2.89
N SER A 470 14.95 38.55 3.89
CA SER A 470 14.61 38.76 5.30
C SER A 470 15.07 40.16 5.74
N VAL A 471 14.62 41.20 5.04
CA VAL A 471 14.38 42.46 5.72
C VAL A 471 13.09 42.21 6.47
N ALA A 472 13.14 42.34 7.79
CA ALA A 472 11.97 42.36 8.64
C ALA A 472 11.04 43.49 8.18
N LEU A 473 10.24 43.24 7.14
CA LEU A 473 9.05 44.02 6.87
C LEU A 473 8.11 43.69 8.01
N SER A 474 7.73 44.73 8.73
CA SER A 474 6.83 44.70 9.88
C SER A 474 5.71 43.65 9.73
N ASP A 475 5.38 43.03 10.85
CA ASP A 475 4.37 41.98 11.10
C ASP A 475 2.95 42.23 10.49
N GLY A 476 2.73 43.35 9.80
CA GLY A 476 1.47 43.78 9.21
C GLY A 476 1.33 43.68 7.69
N LEU A 477 2.38 43.35 6.92
CA LEU A 477 2.37 43.36 5.45
C LEU A 477 2.52 41.98 4.79
N SER A 478 2.54 40.89 5.57
CA SER A 478 2.66 39.55 5.00
C SER A 478 1.38 39.18 4.20
N PRO A 479 1.54 38.70 2.96
CA PRO A 479 0.40 38.27 2.16
C PRO A 479 -0.14 36.94 2.71
N TYR A 480 -1.44 36.71 2.54
CA TYR A 480 -2.09 35.47 2.95
C TYR A 480 -1.63 34.32 2.06
N SER A 481 -1.04 33.30 2.66
CA SER A 481 -0.49 32.14 1.95
C SER A 481 -1.51 30.99 1.87
N LEU A 482 -1.29 30.03 0.96
CA LEU A 482 -2.12 28.82 0.93
C LEU A 482 -1.92 27.98 2.20
N GLU A 483 -0.72 28.01 2.77
CA GLU A 483 -0.40 27.33 4.04
C GLU A 483 -1.27 27.88 5.17
N ASP A 484 -1.53 29.19 5.18
CA ASP A 484 -2.43 29.80 6.15
C ASP A 484 -3.87 29.29 5.97
N LEU A 485 -4.34 29.15 4.72
CA LEU A 485 -5.66 28.56 4.42
C LEU A 485 -5.74 27.11 4.91
N GLN A 486 -4.74 26.30 4.57
CA GLN A 486 -4.67 24.89 4.95
C GLN A 486 -4.63 24.75 6.48
N ALA A 487 -3.81 25.56 7.16
CA ALA A 487 -3.73 25.58 8.62
C ALA A 487 -5.06 26.01 9.26
N TYR A 488 -5.80 26.95 8.66
CA TYR A 488 -7.12 27.33 9.13
C TYR A 488 -8.13 26.18 9.01
N LEU A 489 -8.19 25.53 7.85
CA LEU A 489 -9.15 24.46 7.57
C LEU A 489 -8.88 23.20 8.41
N ASN A 490 -7.60 22.89 8.66
CA ASN A 490 -7.17 21.70 9.40
C ASN A 490 -7.38 21.82 10.91
N LYS A 491 -7.83 22.98 11.43
CA LYS A 491 -8.30 23.10 12.83
C LYS A 491 -9.57 22.32 13.09
N PHE A 492 -10.36 22.07 12.04
CA PHE A 492 -11.63 21.37 12.13
C PHE A 492 -11.47 19.91 11.72
N GLU A 493 -12.05 19.01 12.50
CA GLU A 493 -12.03 17.58 12.19
C GLU A 493 -12.86 17.23 10.94
N PRO A 494 -12.61 16.08 10.28
CA PRO A 494 -13.42 15.63 9.15
C PRO A 494 -14.93 15.52 9.44
N SER A 495 -15.29 15.22 10.69
CA SER A 495 -16.68 15.12 11.18
C SER A 495 -17.45 16.44 11.03
N TYR A 496 -16.77 17.58 11.25
CA TYR A 496 -17.31 18.93 11.09
C TYR A 496 -17.84 19.17 9.68
N TYR A 497 -17.05 18.78 8.67
CA TYR A 497 -17.40 18.97 7.26
C TYR A 497 -18.41 17.94 6.76
N THR A 498 -18.28 16.68 7.17
CA THR A 498 -19.12 15.58 6.68
C THR A 498 -20.50 15.52 7.34
N LYS A 499 -20.81 16.46 8.26
CA LYS A 499 -22.04 16.44 9.07
C LYS A 499 -22.23 15.08 9.76
N ASN A 500 -21.16 14.58 10.39
CA ASN A 500 -21.06 13.25 11.01
C ASN A 500 -21.33 12.11 10.00
N GLY A 501 -20.70 12.17 8.83
CA GLY A 501 -20.78 11.12 7.80
C GLY A 501 -22.02 11.16 6.90
N LYS A 502 -22.95 12.09 7.10
CA LYS A 502 -24.13 12.25 6.22
C LYS A 502 -23.77 12.74 4.81
N ASP A 503 -22.71 13.54 4.70
CA ASP A 503 -22.20 14.07 3.43
C ASP A 503 -20.69 13.80 3.30
N PRO A 504 -20.30 12.54 3.03
CA PRO A 504 -18.90 12.10 3.12
C PRO A 504 -17.97 12.79 2.11
N LEU A 505 -18.52 13.37 1.03
CA LEU A 505 -17.73 13.99 -0.04
C LEU A 505 -17.33 15.44 0.25
N VAL A 506 -17.96 16.11 1.22
CA VAL A 506 -17.66 17.52 1.53
C VAL A 506 -16.23 17.69 2.01
N TYR A 507 -15.73 16.80 2.87
CA TYR A 507 -14.37 16.90 3.40
C TYR A 507 -13.29 16.73 2.32
N PRO A 508 -13.27 15.64 1.52
CA PRO A 508 -12.31 15.53 0.42
C PRO A 508 -12.49 16.64 -0.63
N TYR A 509 -13.69 17.17 -0.83
CA TYR A 509 -13.91 18.35 -1.67
C TYR A 509 -13.21 19.61 -1.13
N VAL A 510 -13.30 19.89 0.18
CA VAL A 510 -12.58 20.99 0.84
C VAL A 510 -11.06 20.79 0.77
N LEU A 511 -10.57 19.56 0.96
CA LEU A 511 -9.15 19.24 0.82
C LEU A 511 -8.64 19.49 -0.60
N LEU A 512 -9.37 19.04 -1.63
CA LEU A 512 -9.00 19.29 -3.03
C LEU A 512 -9.02 20.78 -3.38
N LEU A 513 -10.02 21.54 -2.90
CA LEU A 513 -10.09 22.99 -3.11
C LEU A 513 -8.93 23.75 -2.43
N SER A 514 -8.46 23.26 -1.28
CA SER A 514 -7.29 23.81 -0.58
C SER A 514 -5.95 23.21 -1.05
N ILE A 515 -5.96 22.46 -2.15
CA ILE A 515 -4.79 21.82 -2.79
C ILE A 515 -4.10 20.79 -1.87
N GLN A 516 -4.81 20.26 -0.87
CA GLN A 516 -4.35 19.15 -0.03
C GLN A 516 -4.65 17.81 -0.74
N LEU A 517 -3.96 17.57 -1.84
CA LEU A 517 -4.29 16.55 -2.83
C LEU A 517 -4.19 15.11 -2.28
N LEU A 518 -3.03 14.74 -1.72
CA LEU A 518 -2.82 13.39 -1.18
C LEU A 518 -3.71 13.09 0.04
N PRO A 519 -3.87 14.00 1.03
CA PRO A 519 -4.86 13.81 2.10
C PRO A 519 -6.28 13.55 1.60
N ALA A 520 -6.71 14.23 0.53
CA ALA A 520 -8.03 14.00 -0.07
C ALA A 520 -8.15 12.58 -0.66
N VAL A 521 -7.12 12.12 -1.37
CA VAL A 521 -7.05 10.77 -1.93
C VAL A 521 -7.10 9.72 -0.82
N ILE A 522 -6.27 9.86 0.22
CA ILE A 522 -6.23 8.93 1.36
C ILE A 522 -7.58 8.91 2.10
N HIS A 523 -8.27 10.04 2.17
CA HIS A 523 -9.59 10.08 2.77
C HIS A 523 -10.63 9.34 1.91
N LEU A 524 -10.62 9.53 0.58
CA LEU A 524 -11.50 8.82 -0.35
C LEU A 524 -11.19 7.32 -0.45
N SER A 525 -9.94 6.92 -0.20
CA SER A 525 -9.52 5.51 -0.23
C SER A 525 -9.97 4.72 1.01
N LYS A 526 -10.29 5.41 2.10
CA LYS A 526 -10.89 4.80 3.29
C LYS A 526 -12.34 4.47 2.98
N ASP A 527 -12.74 3.23 3.22
CA ASP A 527 -14.05 2.72 2.83
C ASP A 527 -15.17 3.44 3.60
N MET A 528 -16.01 4.19 2.87
CA MET A 528 -17.07 5.06 3.41
C MET A 528 -18.49 4.56 3.05
N GLY A 529 -18.61 3.34 2.50
CA GLY A 529 -19.86 2.68 2.13
C GLY A 529 -19.89 2.15 0.69
N ASP A 530 -21.04 1.63 0.27
CA ASP A 530 -21.25 0.95 -1.03
C ASP A 530 -21.15 1.86 -2.27
N ASP A 531 -20.90 3.16 -2.08
CA ASP A 531 -20.80 4.17 -3.15
C ASP A 531 -19.52 4.04 -4.00
N GLY A 532 -18.56 3.21 -3.56
CA GLY A 532 -17.36 2.87 -4.35
C GLY A 532 -16.35 3.99 -4.53
N TYR A 533 -16.22 4.90 -3.55
CA TYR A 533 -15.27 6.02 -3.59
C TYR A 533 -13.80 5.56 -3.58
N SER A 534 -13.52 4.37 -3.06
CA SER A 534 -12.19 3.75 -3.12
C SER A 534 -11.72 3.57 -4.57
N VAL A 535 -12.60 3.19 -5.48
CA VAL A 535 -12.31 3.11 -6.92
C VAL A 535 -11.97 4.49 -7.47
N ASP A 536 -12.75 5.52 -7.13
CA ASP A 536 -12.48 6.90 -7.57
C ASP A 536 -11.12 7.40 -7.05
N SER A 537 -10.76 7.08 -5.80
CA SER A 537 -9.48 7.47 -5.19
C SER A 537 -8.27 6.96 -5.98
N VAL A 538 -8.33 5.72 -6.48
CA VAL A 538 -7.24 5.12 -7.28
C VAL A 538 -7.06 5.90 -8.58
N HIS A 539 -8.16 6.24 -9.25
CA HIS A 539 -8.11 6.90 -10.55
C HIS A 539 -7.77 8.40 -10.42
N ILE A 540 -8.22 9.06 -9.35
CA ILE A 540 -7.73 10.39 -8.99
C ILE A 540 -6.22 10.33 -8.72
N SER A 541 -5.71 9.31 -8.02
CA SER A 541 -4.26 9.12 -7.80
C SER A 541 -3.49 9.02 -9.12
N ILE A 542 -4.01 8.28 -10.10
CA ILE A 542 -3.42 8.16 -11.45
C ILE A 542 -3.34 9.54 -12.11
N VAL A 543 -4.43 10.31 -12.12
CA VAL A 543 -4.46 11.65 -12.73
C VAL A 543 -3.44 12.58 -12.07
N LEU A 544 -3.46 12.67 -10.74
CA LEU A 544 -2.57 13.57 -10.00
C LEU A 544 -1.09 13.18 -10.17
N ALA A 545 -0.79 11.88 -10.25
CA ALA A 545 0.55 11.38 -10.49
C ALA A 545 1.00 11.64 -11.93
N ASP A 546 0.13 11.42 -12.94
CA ASP A 546 0.44 11.66 -14.36
C ASP A 546 0.80 13.13 -14.64
N TYR A 547 0.08 14.07 -14.01
CA TYR A 547 0.38 15.52 -14.08
C TYR A 547 1.55 15.97 -13.18
N GLY A 548 2.04 15.10 -12.28
CA GLY A 548 3.17 15.41 -11.41
C GLY A 548 2.90 16.53 -10.41
N VAL A 549 1.68 16.59 -9.84
CA VAL A 549 1.24 17.66 -8.92
C VAL A 549 1.24 17.24 -7.44
N LEU A 550 1.47 15.97 -7.13
CA LEU A 550 1.40 15.42 -5.76
C LEU A 550 2.41 16.06 -4.79
N SER A 551 3.46 16.72 -5.29
CA SER A 551 4.46 17.45 -4.48
C SER A 551 3.99 18.81 -3.97
N GLU A 552 3.00 19.42 -4.61
CA GLU A 552 2.60 20.83 -4.37
C GLU A 552 1.56 20.96 -3.23
N GLY A 553 1.13 19.84 -2.63
CA GLY A 553 0.02 19.76 -1.68
C GLY A 553 0.36 19.29 -0.26
N SER A 554 1.65 19.17 0.09
CA SER A 554 2.08 18.74 1.43
C SER A 554 1.88 19.86 2.46
N GLY A 555 0.71 19.88 3.11
CA GLY A 555 0.40 20.78 4.22
C GLY A 555 1.33 20.60 5.42
N SER A 556 1.40 21.63 6.27
CA SER A 556 2.38 21.83 7.37
C SER A 556 2.36 20.83 8.54
N GLY A 557 1.59 19.73 8.49
CA GLY A 557 1.46 18.77 9.60
C GLY A 557 2.47 17.62 9.59
N GLN A 558 2.89 17.17 8.41
CA GLN A 558 3.98 16.22 8.21
C GLN A 558 4.63 16.62 6.90
N LYS A 559 5.90 17.05 6.93
CA LYS A 559 6.68 17.27 5.70
C LYS A 559 7.00 15.91 5.08
N MET A 560 5.97 15.29 4.51
CA MET A 560 6.06 14.11 3.67
C MET A 560 6.92 14.51 2.48
N GLY A 561 8.03 13.82 2.26
CA GLY A 561 8.94 14.13 1.16
C GLY A 561 8.21 14.02 -0.17
N VAL A 562 8.67 14.73 -1.20
CA VAL A 562 8.12 14.63 -2.56
C VAL A 562 8.03 13.16 -3.01
N MET A 563 9.05 12.36 -2.68
CA MET A 563 9.08 10.93 -3.00
C MET A 563 8.04 10.11 -2.23
N ASP A 564 7.75 10.47 -0.98
CA ASP A 564 6.81 9.73 -0.15
C ASP A 564 5.37 9.90 -0.68
N ALA A 565 5.02 11.08 -1.22
CA ALA A 565 3.71 11.32 -1.81
C ALA A 565 3.46 10.49 -3.09
N PHE A 566 4.45 10.42 -3.98
CA PHE A 566 4.35 9.57 -5.18
C PHE A 566 4.41 8.08 -4.83
N ALA A 567 5.16 7.69 -3.80
CA ALA A 567 5.19 6.31 -3.30
C ALA A 567 3.83 5.88 -2.73
N GLU A 568 3.16 6.75 -1.98
CA GLU A 568 1.83 6.47 -1.42
C GLU A 568 0.77 6.33 -2.53
N ALA A 569 0.72 7.27 -3.48
CA ALA A 569 -0.16 7.19 -4.64
C ALA A 569 0.09 5.91 -5.46
N SER A 570 1.36 5.55 -5.66
CA SER A 570 1.75 4.31 -6.32
C SER A 570 1.33 3.06 -5.54
N SER A 571 1.44 3.08 -4.21
CA SER A 571 0.99 1.99 -3.34
C SER A 571 -0.52 1.75 -3.49
N ILE A 572 -1.32 2.81 -3.49
CA ILE A 572 -2.78 2.75 -3.72
C ILE A 572 -3.09 2.11 -5.09
N ILE A 573 -2.42 2.57 -6.16
CA ILE A 573 -2.61 2.03 -7.52
C ILE A 573 -2.19 0.56 -7.60
N ARG A 574 -1.04 0.21 -7.01
CA ARG A 574 -0.51 -1.16 -6.99
C ARG A 574 -1.44 -2.10 -6.22
N GLN A 575 -1.98 -1.67 -5.08
CA GLN A 575 -2.91 -2.48 -4.29
C GLN A 575 -4.19 -2.78 -5.05
N TYR A 576 -4.69 -1.80 -5.82
CA TYR A 576 -5.83 -1.97 -6.71
C TYR A 576 -5.51 -2.94 -7.87
N GLY A 577 -4.36 -2.79 -8.53
CA GLY A 577 -3.89 -3.73 -9.56
C GLY A 577 -3.72 -5.17 -9.03
N ALA A 578 -3.24 -5.31 -7.79
CA ALA A 578 -3.09 -6.61 -7.13
C ALA A 578 -4.43 -7.30 -6.87
N ALA A 579 -5.54 -6.57 -6.79
CA ALA A 579 -6.87 -7.16 -6.71
C ALA A 579 -7.21 -7.91 -8.02
N TYR A 580 -6.98 -7.30 -9.19
CA TYR A 580 -7.13 -7.99 -10.48
C TYR A 580 -6.24 -9.21 -10.60
N LEU A 581 -5.00 -9.12 -10.09
CA LEU A 581 -4.08 -10.27 -10.05
C LEU A 581 -4.65 -11.44 -9.24
N ARG A 582 -5.30 -11.17 -8.11
CA ARG A 582 -5.97 -12.21 -7.29
C ARG A 582 -7.21 -12.80 -7.98
N HIS A 583 -7.91 -12.01 -8.78
CA HIS A 583 -9.06 -12.45 -9.57
C HIS A 583 -8.68 -13.14 -10.89
N GLY A 584 -7.38 -13.23 -11.22
CA GLY A 584 -6.88 -13.89 -12.43
C GLY A 584 -6.88 -13.02 -13.68
N ASP A 585 -7.27 -11.74 -13.59
CA ASP A 585 -7.20 -10.80 -14.72
C ASP A 585 -5.80 -10.17 -14.80
N LEU A 586 -4.88 -10.92 -15.38
CA LEU A 586 -3.49 -10.51 -15.55
C LEU A 586 -3.35 -9.29 -16.48
N SER A 587 -4.25 -9.16 -17.47
CA SER A 587 -4.21 -8.05 -18.42
C SER A 587 -4.53 -6.73 -17.71
N MET A 588 -5.57 -6.70 -16.88
CA MET A 588 -5.89 -5.49 -16.12
C MET A 588 -4.86 -5.20 -15.03
N ALA A 589 -4.35 -6.23 -14.35
CA ALA A 589 -3.29 -6.06 -13.37
C ALA A 589 -2.06 -5.36 -13.97
N LEU A 590 -1.68 -5.74 -15.20
CA LEU A 590 -0.58 -5.13 -15.94
C LEU A 590 -0.78 -3.63 -16.16
N GLU A 591 -1.96 -3.22 -16.63
CA GLU A 591 -2.25 -1.81 -16.94
C GLU A 591 -2.13 -0.91 -15.68
N TYR A 592 -2.61 -1.39 -14.53
CA TYR A 592 -2.47 -0.67 -13.26
C TYR A 592 -1.05 -0.74 -12.68
N TYR A 593 -0.36 -1.87 -12.81
CA TYR A 593 1.03 -2.00 -12.35
C TYR A 593 1.97 -1.05 -13.09
N VAL A 594 1.74 -0.86 -14.39
CA VAL A 594 2.50 0.11 -15.17
C VAL A 594 2.20 1.53 -14.71
N GLN A 595 0.94 1.87 -14.44
CA GLN A 595 0.59 3.18 -13.87
C GLN A 595 1.20 3.40 -12.48
N ALA A 596 1.26 2.38 -11.63
CA ALA A 596 1.92 2.47 -10.32
C ALA A 596 3.42 2.75 -10.46
N ALA A 597 4.11 2.05 -11.38
CA ALA A 597 5.53 2.32 -11.66
C ALA A 597 5.76 3.72 -12.24
N SER A 598 4.87 4.16 -13.14
CA SER A 598 4.91 5.49 -13.74
C SER A 598 4.65 6.61 -12.73
N ALA A 599 3.79 6.38 -11.72
CA ALA A 599 3.55 7.34 -10.64
C ALA A 599 4.83 7.66 -9.85
N VAL A 600 5.60 6.64 -9.43
CA VAL A 600 6.93 6.84 -8.79
C VAL A 600 7.94 7.45 -9.75
N GLY A 601 7.80 7.15 -11.05
CA GLY A 601 8.65 7.67 -12.12
C GLY A 601 8.48 9.15 -12.46
N GLY A 602 7.52 9.86 -11.85
CA GLY A 602 7.20 11.24 -12.20
C GLY A 602 6.13 11.38 -13.29
N GLY A 603 5.22 10.41 -13.39
CA GLY A 603 4.01 10.49 -14.21
C GLY A 603 4.29 10.47 -15.71
N GLN A 604 3.66 11.40 -16.45
CA GLN A 604 3.79 11.54 -17.90
C GLN A 604 5.26 11.66 -18.36
N LEU A 605 6.09 12.38 -17.61
CA LEU A 605 7.51 12.61 -17.97
C LEU A 605 8.33 11.32 -17.98
N SER A 606 7.93 10.34 -17.17
CA SER A 606 8.59 9.04 -17.06
C SER A 606 8.44 8.19 -18.32
N TRP A 607 7.31 8.35 -19.03
CA TRP A 607 7.03 7.64 -20.28
C TRP A 607 7.90 8.14 -21.44
N ILE A 608 8.21 9.43 -21.45
CA ILE A 608 8.99 10.10 -22.51
C ILE A 608 10.51 10.06 -22.18
N GLY A 609 10.90 9.48 -21.05
CA GLY A 609 12.30 9.43 -20.60
C GLY A 609 12.88 10.81 -20.22
N ARG A 610 12.00 11.78 -19.89
CA ARG A 610 12.37 13.14 -19.47
C ARG A 610 12.28 13.36 -17.96
N GLY A 611 12.02 12.30 -17.18
CA GLY A 611 12.02 12.34 -15.72
C GLY A 611 13.41 12.50 -15.12
N ASN A 612 13.49 12.78 -13.82
CA ASN A 612 14.76 12.76 -13.09
C ASN A 612 15.40 11.36 -13.17
N VAL A 613 16.73 11.27 -13.23
CA VAL A 613 17.50 10.01 -13.28
C VAL A 613 17.09 9.08 -12.14
N ASP A 614 16.94 9.62 -10.92
CA ASP A 614 16.52 8.84 -9.75
C ASP A 614 15.09 8.32 -9.89
N GLN A 615 14.16 9.16 -10.36
CA GLN A 615 12.77 8.76 -10.59
C GLN A 615 12.68 7.69 -11.69
N GLN A 616 13.46 7.83 -12.77
CA GLN A 616 13.50 6.85 -13.85
C GLN A 616 14.09 5.51 -13.38
N ARG A 617 15.11 5.55 -12.51
CA ARG A 617 15.67 4.36 -11.87
C ARG A 617 14.62 3.67 -10.99
N GLN A 618 13.90 4.41 -10.17
CA GLN A 618 12.86 3.86 -9.30
C GLN A 618 11.70 3.26 -10.08
N ARG A 619 11.23 3.95 -11.14
CA ARG A 619 10.24 3.40 -12.08
C ARG A 619 10.71 2.06 -12.65
N THR A 620 11.96 2.00 -13.11
CA THR A 620 12.50 0.79 -13.73
C THR A 620 12.57 -0.37 -12.73
N LEU A 621 13.03 -0.12 -11.51
CA LEU A 621 13.08 -1.12 -10.44
C LEU A 621 11.69 -1.64 -10.09
N MET A 622 10.73 -0.73 -9.87
CA MET A 622 9.36 -1.09 -9.53
C MET A 622 8.67 -1.84 -10.68
N LEU A 623 8.83 -1.36 -11.91
CA LEU A 623 8.26 -2.02 -13.09
C LEU A 623 8.80 -3.43 -13.24
N LYS A 624 10.12 -3.63 -13.12
CA LYS A 624 10.73 -4.98 -13.15
C LYS A 624 10.14 -5.87 -12.06
N GLN A 625 10.01 -5.38 -10.82
CA GLN A 625 9.42 -6.15 -9.73
C GLN A 625 7.98 -6.57 -10.02
N LEU A 626 7.15 -5.65 -10.51
CA LEU A 626 5.74 -5.91 -10.82
C LEU A 626 5.55 -6.81 -12.04
N LEU A 627 6.39 -6.67 -13.07
CA LEU A 627 6.40 -7.57 -14.22
C LEU A 627 6.83 -8.99 -13.81
N THR A 628 7.82 -9.12 -12.92
CA THR A 628 8.19 -10.43 -12.35
C THR A 628 7.01 -11.03 -11.59
N GLU A 629 6.26 -10.24 -10.82
CA GLU A 629 5.06 -10.74 -10.12
C GLU A 629 4.02 -11.30 -11.08
N ILE A 630 3.77 -10.64 -12.21
CA ILE A 630 2.87 -11.13 -13.28
C ILE A 630 3.45 -12.38 -13.95
N LEU A 631 4.74 -12.37 -14.30
CA LEU A 631 5.43 -13.47 -14.96
C LEU A 631 5.35 -14.78 -14.16
N LEU A 632 5.36 -14.66 -12.83
CA LEU A 632 5.25 -15.77 -11.89
C LEU A 632 3.81 -16.30 -11.72
N ARG A 633 2.78 -15.65 -12.27
CA ARG A 633 1.40 -16.16 -12.27
C ARG A 633 1.15 -17.10 -13.44
N ASP A 634 0.12 -17.92 -13.30
CA ASP A 634 -0.26 -18.89 -14.34
C ASP A 634 -0.84 -18.13 -15.54
N GLY A 635 -0.31 -18.39 -16.73
CA GLY A 635 -0.61 -17.59 -17.93
C GLY A 635 0.23 -16.30 -18.09
N GLY A 636 1.00 -15.91 -17.07
CA GLY A 636 1.84 -14.70 -17.09
C GLY A 636 2.95 -14.74 -18.14
N ILE A 637 3.58 -15.91 -18.32
CA ILE A 637 4.59 -16.15 -19.36
C ILE A 637 3.99 -15.88 -20.75
N TYR A 638 2.79 -16.40 -21.03
CA TYR A 638 2.15 -16.20 -22.32
C TYR A 638 1.70 -14.76 -22.54
N LEU A 639 1.15 -14.09 -21.52
CA LEU A 639 0.75 -12.68 -21.60
C LEU A 639 1.94 -11.76 -21.90
N LEU A 640 3.04 -11.92 -21.16
CA LEU A 640 4.21 -11.05 -21.27
C LEU A 640 5.10 -11.42 -22.45
N LEU A 641 5.36 -12.70 -22.68
CA LEU A 641 6.31 -13.16 -23.70
C LEU A 641 5.65 -13.48 -25.05
N GLY A 642 4.34 -13.73 -25.08
CA GLY A 642 3.63 -14.17 -26.27
C GLY A 642 3.86 -15.64 -26.61
N SER A 643 3.62 -16.00 -27.86
CA SER A 643 3.67 -17.40 -28.30
C SER A 643 5.11 -17.91 -28.47
N ARG A 644 6.07 -17.03 -28.78
CA ARG A 644 7.50 -17.32 -29.00
C ARG A 644 8.41 -16.13 -28.64
N GLY A 645 9.69 -16.41 -28.41
CA GLY A 645 10.74 -15.42 -28.21
C GLY A 645 10.79 -14.76 -26.82
N THR A 646 11.51 -13.63 -26.73
CA THR A 646 11.78 -12.89 -25.49
C THR A 646 10.73 -11.81 -25.18
N GLY A 647 9.50 -11.96 -25.68
CA GLY A 647 8.43 -10.98 -25.50
C GLY A 647 8.32 -9.91 -26.58
N GLU A 648 8.61 -10.27 -27.84
CA GLU A 648 8.29 -9.43 -29.02
C GLU A 648 6.82 -9.54 -29.39
N GLU A 649 6.23 -10.74 -29.28
CA GLU A 649 4.82 -11.00 -29.59
C GLU A 649 3.89 -10.76 -28.39
N GLY A 650 4.45 -10.54 -27.20
CA GLY A 650 3.71 -10.35 -25.95
C GLY A 650 3.70 -8.90 -25.46
N GLN A 651 3.07 -8.68 -24.29
CA GLN A 651 2.91 -7.34 -23.71
C GLN A 651 4.23 -6.75 -23.18
N LEU A 652 5.29 -7.55 -22.99
CA LEU A 652 6.58 -7.07 -22.48
C LEU A 652 7.24 -6.05 -23.42
N GLY A 653 7.08 -6.23 -24.73
CA GLY A 653 7.64 -5.34 -25.75
C GLY A 653 7.10 -3.90 -25.68
N ARG A 654 5.92 -3.67 -25.09
CA ARG A 654 5.34 -2.33 -24.88
C ARG A 654 6.18 -1.49 -23.92
N PHE A 655 6.78 -2.11 -22.92
CA PHE A 655 7.44 -1.39 -21.82
C PHE A 655 8.97 -1.48 -21.86
N LEU A 656 9.49 -2.60 -22.37
CA LEU A 656 10.93 -2.81 -22.57
C LEU A 656 11.19 -2.97 -24.07
N THR A 657 11.49 -1.87 -24.74
CA THR A 657 11.66 -1.85 -26.20
C THR A 657 12.98 -2.48 -26.65
N ASP A 658 14.04 -2.36 -25.86
CA ASP A 658 15.36 -2.90 -26.21
C ASP A 658 15.45 -4.42 -25.96
N ARG A 659 15.95 -5.17 -26.95
CA ARG A 659 16.13 -6.64 -26.87
C ARG A 659 17.10 -7.02 -25.75
N LYS A 660 18.18 -6.25 -25.53
CA LYS A 660 19.17 -6.58 -24.49
C LYS A 660 18.59 -6.40 -23.08
N THR A 661 17.89 -5.28 -22.84
CA THR A 661 17.21 -5.05 -21.55
C THR A 661 16.14 -6.11 -21.24
N ARG A 662 15.37 -6.54 -22.24
CA ARG A 662 14.40 -7.65 -22.09
C ARG A 662 15.10 -8.94 -21.73
N GLN A 663 16.14 -9.31 -22.46
CA GLN A 663 16.91 -10.52 -22.18
C GLN A 663 17.51 -10.50 -20.77
N GLN A 664 18.09 -9.38 -20.35
CA GLN A 664 18.63 -9.21 -18.99
C GLN A 664 17.55 -9.36 -17.92
N PHE A 665 16.39 -8.71 -18.10
CA PHE A 665 15.27 -8.84 -17.19
C PHE A 665 14.79 -10.30 -17.05
N LEU A 666 14.70 -11.04 -18.16
CA LEU A 666 14.25 -12.44 -18.13
C LEU A 666 15.30 -13.37 -17.49
N LEU A 667 16.59 -13.09 -17.65
CA LEU A 667 17.65 -13.82 -16.93
C LEU A 667 17.55 -13.56 -15.41
N GLU A 668 17.32 -12.31 -15.00
CA GLU A 668 17.09 -11.95 -13.59
C GLU A 668 15.84 -12.66 -13.03
N ALA A 669 14.75 -12.69 -13.80
CA ALA A 669 13.51 -13.37 -13.40
C ALA A 669 13.66 -14.89 -13.31
N ALA A 670 14.39 -15.52 -14.26
CA ALA A 670 14.67 -16.95 -14.23
C ALA A 670 15.50 -17.35 -13.02
N ARG A 671 16.50 -16.53 -12.64
CA ARG A 671 17.29 -16.73 -11.42
C ARG A 671 16.42 -16.60 -10.16
N HIS A 672 15.57 -15.58 -10.09
CA HIS A 672 14.62 -15.44 -8.99
C HIS A 672 13.67 -16.65 -8.89
N CYS A 673 13.26 -17.25 -10.01
CA CYS A 673 12.49 -18.49 -10.01
C CYS A 673 13.28 -19.66 -9.41
N GLN A 674 14.57 -19.79 -9.73
CA GLN A 674 15.44 -20.84 -9.17
C GLN A 674 15.60 -20.69 -7.65
N ASP A 675 15.83 -19.45 -7.18
CA ASP A 675 15.98 -19.13 -5.75
C ASP A 675 14.68 -19.38 -4.99
N ALA A 676 13.53 -19.15 -5.63
CA ALA A 676 12.20 -19.43 -5.07
C ALA A 676 11.75 -20.90 -5.18
N GLY A 677 12.54 -21.77 -5.82
CA GLY A 677 12.19 -23.19 -6.06
C GLY A 677 11.14 -23.43 -7.16
N LEU A 678 10.83 -22.42 -7.98
CA LEU A 678 9.89 -22.50 -9.10
C LEU A 678 10.60 -22.92 -10.40
N TYR A 679 11.14 -24.14 -10.41
CA TYR A 679 12.01 -24.62 -11.49
C TYR A 679 11.33 -24.69 -12.87
N ASP A 680 10.08 -25.15 -12.95
CA ASP A 680 9.34 -25.26 -14.22
C ASP A 680 9.22 -23.90 -14.94
N LYS A 681 8.95 -22.84 -14.16
CA LYS A 681 8.87 -21.47 -14.67
C LYS A 681 10.24 -20.95 -15.11
N SER A 682 11.29 -21.27 -14.35
CA SER A 682 12.67 -20.90 -14.72
C SER A 682 13.09 -21.55 -16.04
N ILE A 683 12.85 -22.85 -16.19
CA ILE A 683 13.17 -23.63 -17.39
C ILE A 683 12.45 -23.05 -18.60
N GLU A 684 11.15 -22.78 -18.47
CA GLU A 684 10.38 -22.19 -19.57
C GLU A 684 10.90 -20.80 -19.94
N ILE A 685 11.21 -19.93 -18.98
CA ILE A 685 11.79 -18.60 -19.26
C ILE A 685 13.15 -18.74 -19.96
N GLN A 686 14.03 -19.63 -19.50
CA GLN A 686 15.36 -19.85 -20.10
C GLN A 686 15.26 -20.38 -21.53
N LYS A 687 14.34 -21.31 -21.78
CA LYS A 687 14.01 -21.81 -23.13
C LYS A 687 13.56 -20.67 -24.06
N ARG A 688 12.77 -19.71 -23.56
CA ARG A 688 12.31 -18.53 -24.35
C ARG A 688 13.45 -17.56 -24.69
N ILE A 689 14.44 -17.44 -23.81
CA ILE A 689 15.64 -16.61 -24.04
C ILE A 689 16.61 -17.28 -25.03
N GLY A 690 16.55 -18.60 -25.18
CA GLY A 690 17.55 -19.39 -25.88
C GLY A 690 18.76 -19.77 -25.01
N ALA A 691 18.64 -19.65 -23.68
CA ALA A 691 19.63 -20.09 -22.71
C ALA A 691 19.45 -21.59 -22.39
N PHE A 692 19.58 -22.42 -23.41
CA PHE A 692 19.27 -23.85 -23.35
C PHE A 692 20.20 -24.62 -22.40
N SER A 693 21.47 -24.24 -22.31
CA SER A 693 22.42 -24.86 -21.38
C SER A 693 21.99 -24.65 -19.92
N ALA A 694 21.56 -23.43 -19.56
CA ALA A 694 21.07 -23.12 -18.21
C ALA A 694 19.75 -23.84 -17.89
N ALA A 695 18.87 -24.02 -18.89
CA ALA A 695 17.64 -24.78 -18.74
C ALA A 695 17.91 -26.26 -18.48
N LEU A 696 18.83 -26.86 -19.25
CA LEU A 696 19.26 -28.24 -19.04
C LEU A 696 19.99 -28.42 -17.71
N ASP A 697 20.83 -27.48 -17.29
CA ASP A 697 21.49 -27.52 -15.99
C ASP A 697 20.46 -27.52 -14.84
N THR A 698 19.40 -26.69 -14.96
CA THR A 698 18.30 -26.67 -13.99
C THR A 698 17.54 -27.99 -13.95
N ILE A 699 17.29 -28.62 -15.12
CA ILE A 699 16.69 -29.95 -15.21
C ILE A 699 17.60 -31.01 -14.58
N ASN A 700 18.89 -31.00 -14.90
CA ASN A 700 19.88 -31.95 -14.40
C ASN A 700 19.99 -31.87 -12.87
N LYS A 701 19.97 -30.66 -12.30
CA LYS A 701 19.88 -30.45 -10.86
C LYS A 701 18.61 -31.06 -10.27
N CYS A 702 17.43 -30.73 -10.83
CA CYS A 702 16.15 -31.24 -10.34
C CYS A 702 16.05 -32.77 -10.45
N LEU A 703 16.58 -33.33 -11.53
CA LEU A 703 16.60 -34.76 -11.79
C LEU A 703 17.54 -35.48 -10.82
N SER A 704 18.72 -34.93 -10.56
CA SER A 704 19.66 -35.43 -9.56
C SER A 704 19.04 -35.45 -8.16
N GLU A 705 18.41 -34.36 -7.74
CA GLU A 705 17.71 -34.29 -6.44
C GLU A 705 16.57 -35.32 -6.35
N ALA A 706 15.82 -35.52 -7.44
CA ALA A 706 14.74 -36.49 -7.49
C ALA A 706 15.26 -37.96 -7.45
N ILE A 707 16.37 -38.26 -8.14
CA ILE A 707 17.04 -39.57 -8.07
C ILE A 707 17.58 -39.82 -6.66
N CYS A 708 18.20 -38.82 -6.03
CA CYS A 708 18.67 -38.92 -4.65
C CYS A 708 17.53 -39.11 -3.64
N ALA A 709 16.35 -38.54 -3.89
CA ALA A 709 15.16 -38.78 -3.07
C ALA A 709 14.62 -40.20 -3.27
N LEU A 710 14.65 -40.71 -4.51
CA LEU A 710 14.24 -42.07 -4.85
C LEU A 710 15.14 -43.12 -4.18
N SER A 711 16.44 -42.88 -4.11
CA SER A 711 17.40 -43.79 -3.44
C SER A 711 17.23 -43.84 -1.92
N ARG A 712 16.67 -42.79 -1.32
CA ARG A 712 16.27 -42.75 0.10
C ARG A 712 14.89 -43.36 0.35
N GLY A 713 14.22 -43.91 -0.67
CA GLY A 713 12.95 -44.63 -0.53
C GLY A 713 11.68 -43.77 -0.58
N ARG A 714 11.74 -42.50 -0.99
CA ARG A 714 10.53 -41.67 -1.18
C ARG A 714 9.85 -42.01 -2.51
N LEU A 715 8.55 -42.30 -2.49
CA LEU A 715 7.77 -42.79 -3.65
C LEU A 715 7.21 -41.66 -4.55
N ASP A 716 7.13 -40.42 -4.06
CA ASP A 716 6.46 -39.31 -4.75
C ASP A 716 7.24 -38.75 -5.98
N GLY A 717 8.36 -39.37 -6.36
CA GLY A 717 9.31 -38.83 -7.33
C GLY A 717 9.20 -39.37 -8.77
N GLU A 718 8.56 -40.51 -9.03
CA GLU A 718 8.66 -41.17 -10.35
C GLU A 718 7.97 -40.41 -11.49
N SER A 719 6.80 -39.82 -11.23
CA SER A 719 6.11 -38.96 -12.20
C SER A 719 6.91 -37.69 -12.51
N ARG A 720 7.48 -37.06 -11.48
CA ARG A 720 8.34 -35.89 -11.59
C ARG A 720 9.62 -36.18 -12.38
N ILE A 721 10.27 -37.32 -12.12
CA ILE A 721 11.45 -37.78 -12.88
C ILE A 721 11.12 -37.96 -14.36
N THR A 722 9.99 -38.61 -14.66
CA THR A 722 9.55 -38.84 -16.05
C THR A 722 9.24 -37.51 -16.75
N GLY A 723 8.60 -36.58 -16.05
CA GLY A 723 8.33 -35.22 -16.56
C GLY A 723 9.61 -34.42 -16.84
N LEU A 724 10.61 -34.48 -15.94
CA LEU A 724 11.90 -33.80 -16.12
C LEU A 724 12.69 -34.36 -17.31
N ILE A 725 12.71 -35.68 -17.49
CA ILE A 725 13.33 -36.31 -18.66
C ILE A 725 12.61 -35.89 -19.95
N HIS A 726 11.28 -35.89 -19.95
CA HIS A 726 10.50 -35.45 -21.11
C HIS A 726 10.81 -33.99 -21.46
N SER A 727 10.81 -33.10 -20.46
CA SER A 727 11.15 -31.68 -20.61
C SER A 727 12.57 -31.48 -21.14
N GLY A 728 13.55 -32.24 -20.62
CA GLY A 728 14.94 -32.18 -21.10
C GLY A 728 15.06 -32.59 -22.58
N ASN A 729 14.35 -33.64 -22.99
CA ASN A 729 14.31 -34.07 -24.39
C ASN A 729 13.56 -33.05 -25.27
N GLU A 730 12.47 -32.45 -24.80
CA GLU A 730 11.76 -31.38 -25.51
C GLU A 730 12.67 -30.17 -25.77
N ILE A 731 13.49 -29.79 -24.79
CA ILE A 731 14.49 -28.72 -24.93
C ILE A 731 15.53 -29.08 -25.99
N LEU A 732 16.05 -30.30 -25.97
CA LEU A 732 17.01 -30.77 -26.97
C LEU A 732 16.42 -30.82 -28.38
N GLU A 733 15.14 -31.20 -28.53
CA GLU A 733 14.45 -31.12 -29.81
C GLU A 733 14.26 -29.67 -30.27
N THR A 734 13.82 -28.78 -29.36
CA THR A 734 13.65 -27.35 -29.65
C THR A 734 14.97 -26.71 -30.08
N PHE A 735 16.06 -27.07 -29.42
CA PHE A 735 17.42 -26.59 -29.71
C PHE A 735 17.86 -26.90 -31.15
N LYS A 736 17.48 -28.04 -31.73
CA LYS A 736 17.86 -28.43 -33.11
C LYS A 736 17.36 -27.44 -34.16
N TYR A 737 16.18 -26.86 -33.94
CA TYR A 737 15.50 -25.99 -34.90
C TYR A 737 15.69 -24.49 -34.62
N TYR A 738 16.48 -24.14 -33.59
CA TYR A 738 16.68 -22.75 -33.19
C TYR A 738 17.86 -22.11 -33.95
N SER A 739 17.57 -21.06 -34.71
CA SER A 739 18.45 -20.55 -35.79
C SER A 739 19.58 -19.59 -35.35
N GLU A 740 19.56 -19.06 -34.12
CA GLU A 740 20.56 -18.10 -33.61
C GLU A 740 21.21 -18.60 -32.30
N ILE A 741 22.24 -19.46 -32.40
CA ILE A 741 22.96 -19.97 -31.21
C ILE A 741 24.46 -19.76 -31.35
N SER A 742 25.09 -19.24 -30.30
CA SER A 742 26.54 -19.09 -30.24
C SER A 742 27.25 -20.46 -30.22
N PRO A 743 28.46 -20.59 -30.79
CA PRO A 743 29.21 -21.86 -30.74
C PRO A 743 29.51 -22.30 -29.30
N GLN A 744 29.71 -21.36 -28.38
CA GLN A 744 29.90 -21.63 -26.95
C GLN A 744 28.66 -22.26 -26.33
N GLU A 745 27.47 -21.71 -26.60
CA GLU A 745 26.21 -22.25 -26.07
C GLU A 745 25.96 -23.65 -26.60
N ARG A 746 26.31 -23.92 -27.87
CA ARG A 746 26.23 -25.27 -28.44
C ARG A 746 27.14 -26.26 -27.69
N ALA A 747 28.38 -25.88 -27.38
CA ALA A 747 29.27 -26.73 -26.60
C ALA A 747 28.71 -27.01 -25.19
N ASN A 748 28.22 -25.98 -24.50
CA ASN A 748 27.63 -26.09 -23.18
C ASN A 748 26.37 -26.98 -23.17
N VAL A 749 25.52 -26.88 -24.21
CA VAL A 749 24.33 -27.74 -24.34
C VAL A 749 24.74 -29.21 -24.52
N MET A 750 25.77 -29.49 -25.32
CA MET A 750 26.27 -30.85 -25.48
C MET A 750 26.81 -31.42 -24.16
N GLU A 751 27.51 -30.61 -23.36
CA GLU A 751 27.96 -30.99 -22.01
C GLU A 751 26.78 -31.28 -21.09
N GLN A 752 25.76 -30.42 -21.06
CA GLN A 752 24.57 -30.65 -20.23
C GLN A 752 23.73 -31.85 -20.73
N GLN A 753 23.75 -32.15 -22.03
CA GLN A 753 23.15 -33.34 -22.59
C GLN A 753 23.88 -34.61 -22.12
N THR A 754 25.21 -34.62 -22.05
CA THR A 754 25.93 -35.79 -21.53
C THR A 754 25.57 -36.04 -20.07
N VAL A 755 25.49 -34.98 -19.25
CA VAL A 755 25.04 -35.06 -17.85
C VAL A 755 23.62 -35.64 -17.75
N LEU A 756 22.68 -35.19 -18.59
CA LEU A 756 21.32 -35.72 -18.62
C LEU A 756 21.30 -37.24 -18.91
N ARG A 757 22.08 -37.70 -19.91
CA ARG A 757 22.19 -39.13 -20.24
C ARG A 757 22.86 -39.95 -19.14
N GLN A 758 23.84 -39.38 -18.44
CA GLN A 758 24.47 -40.03 -17.29
C GLN A 758 23.46 -40.21 -16.13
N LEU A 759 22.63 -39.20 -15.86
CA LEU A 759 21.56 -39.29 -14.85
C LEU A 759 20.47 -40.29 -15.25
N GLU A 760 20.08 -40.35 -16.54
CA GLU A 760 19.15 -41.37 -17.06
C GLU A 760 19.70 -42.80 -16.87
N ALA A 761 20.99 -43.01 -17.10
CA ALA A 761 21.65 -44.31 -16.88
C ALA A 761 21.64 -44.72 -15.39
N ILE A 762 21.94 -43.77 -14.48
CA ILE A 762 21.86 -44.02 -13.03
C ILE A 762 20.43 -44.37 -12.61
N LEU A 763 19.44 -43.64 -13.12
CA LEU A 763 18.03 -43.91 -12.85
C LEU A 763 17.60 -45.30 -13.33
N ALA A 764 18.04 -45.73 -14.52
CA ALA A 764 17.74 -47.05 -15.05
C ALA A 764 18.25 -48.16 -14.12
N ILE A 765 19.48 -48.01 -13.60
CA ILE A 765 20.07 -48.92 -12.62
C ILE A 765 19.25 -48.95 -11.33
N HIS A 766 18.89 -47.76 -10.80
CA HIS A 766 18.09 -47.64 -9.57
C HIS A 766 16.74 -48.36 -9.70
N LYS A 767 16.08 -48.24 -10.87
CA LYS A 767 14.83 -48.95 -11.17
C LYS A 767 15.02 -50.45 -11.27
N LEU A 768 16.08 -50.92 -11.94
CA LEU A 768 16.40 -52.35 -12.05
C LEU A 768 16.66 -52.96 -10.67
N ALA A 769 17.48 -52.31 -9.84
CA ALA A 769 17.80 -52.75 -8.48
C ALA A 769 16.53 -52.87 -7.61
N ARG A 770 15.62 -51.88 -7.69
CA ARG A 770 14.34 -51.90 -6.95
C ARG A 770 13.34 -52.93 -7.48
N SER A 771 13.34 -53.22 -8.78
CA SER A 771 12.46 -54.21 -9.39
C SER A 771 12.85 -55.67 -9.08
N GLY A 772 13.97 -55.89 -8.40
CA GLY A 772 14.50 -57.23 -8.10
C GLY A 772 15.39 -57.82 -9.21
N ASN A 773 15.57 -57.10 -10.32
CA ASN A 773 16.44 -57.51 -11.44
C ASN A 773 17.92 -57.18 -11.14
N GLN A 774 18.46 -57.79 -10.10
CA GLN A 774 19.78 -57.46 -9.52
C GLN A 774 20.95 -57.75 -10.47
N LEU A 775 20.89 -58.85 -11.24
CA LEU A 775 21.92 -59.20 -12.22
C LEU A 775 22.03 -58.16 -13.34
N ASP A 776 20.88 -57.67 -13.84
CA ASP A 776 20.87 -56.67 -14.90
C ASP A 776 21.30 -55.29 -14.39
N ALA A 777 20.95 -54.94 -13.15
CA ALA A 777 21.46 -53.73 -12.50
C ALA A 777 23.00 -53.75 -12.40
N LEU A 778 23.59 -54.87 -11.96
CA LEU A 778 25.06 -55.01 -11.86
C LEU A 778 25.76 -54.97 -13.22
N ARG A 779 25.15 -55.55 -14.26
CA ARG A 779 25.67 -55.46 -15.64
C ARG A 779 25.69 -54.02 -16.15
N GLU A 780 24.64 -53.25 -15.89
CA GLU A 780 24.58 -51.84 -16.30
C GLU A 780 25.53 -50.96 -15.48
N ILE A 781 25.73 -51.24 -14.19
CA ILE A 781 26.75 -50.56 -13.35
C ILE A 781 28.16 -50.76 -13.94
N ALA A 782 28.50 -51.98 -14.33
CA ALA A 782 29.81 -52.30 -14.92
C ALA A 782 30.01 -51.65 -16.30
N ARG A 783 28.93 -51.24 -16.99
CA ARG A 783 28.97 -50.60 -18.31
C ARG A 783 29.03 -49.08 -18.26
N LEU A 784 28.97 -48.46 -17.07
CA LEU A 784 28.99 -47.01 -16.96
C LEU A 784 30.32 -46.43 -17.44
N PRO A 785 30.35 -45.58 -18.49
CA PRO A 785 31.59 -45.10 -19.07
C PRO A 785 32.31 -44.05 -18.21
N PHE A 786 31.60 -43.49 -17.21
CA PHE A 786 32.08 -42.41 -16.35
C PHE A 786 32.50 -42.87 -14.94
N LEU A 787 32.28 -44.15 -14.59
CA LEU A 787 32.75 -44.74 -13.35
C LEU A 787 33.64 -45.96 -13.68
N PRO A 788 34.84 -46.09 -13.10
CA PRO A 788 35.77 -47.19 -13.40
C PRO A 788 35.38 -48.49 -12.68
N LEU A 789 34.15 -48.97 -12.90
CA LEU A 789 33.58 -50.14 -12.22
C LEU A 789 33.58 -51.41 -13.08
N ASP A 790 33.95 -51.33 -14.37
CA ASP A 790 34.03 -52.50 -15.24
C ASP A 790 35.04 -53.54 -14.70
N PRO A 791 34.63 -54.76 -14.30
CA PRO A 791 35.52 -55.79 -13.77
C PRO A 791 36.65 -56.22 -14.72
N ARG A 792 36.50 -55.97 -16.03
CA ARG A 792 37.43 -56.41 -17.08
C ARG A 792 38.40 -55.33 -17.54
N SER A 793 38.22 -54.08 -17.12
CA SER A 793 39.09 -52.96 -17.50
C SER A 793 40.34 -52.88 -16.61
N ALA A 794 41.47 -52.43 -17.16
CA ALA A 794 42.70 -52.21 -16.38
C ALA A 794 42.54 -51.01 -15.41
N ASP A 795 43.23 -51.06 -14.27
CA ASP A 795 43.24 -49.98 -13.27
C ASP A 795 43.98 -48.74 -13.80
N MET A 796 43.30 -47.94 -14.61
CA MET A 796 43.81 -46.65 -15.10
C MET A 796 43.58 -45.56 -14.05
N ALA A 797 44.57 -44.67 -13.93
CA ALA A 797 44.63 -43.63 -12.90
C ALA A 797 43.36 -42.76 -12.82
N THR A 798 42.89 -42.64 -11.59
CA THR A 798 41.62 -42.09 -11.13
C THR A 798 41.55 -40.56 -11.22
N ASP A 799 41.36 -40.02 -12.43
CA ASP A 799 40.95 -38.61 -12.63
C ASP A 799 39.50 -38.47 -13.13
N ALA A 800 38.83 -39.57 -13.48
CA ALA A 800 37.45 -39.56 -13.99
C ALA A 800 36.44 -38.92 -13.01
N PHE A 801 36.64 -39.10 -11.69
CA PHE A 801 35.77 -38.52 -10.66
C PHE A 801 35.97 -37.02 -10.45
N LYS A 802 37.13 -36.46 -10.81
CA LYS A 802 37.37 -35.01 -10.76
C LYS A 802 36.63 -34.26 -11.85
N ASN A 803 36.36 -34.92 -12.98
CA ASN A 803 35.72 -34.33 -14.16
C ASN A 803 34.21 -34.60 -14.21
N LEU A 804 33.64 -35.21 -13.17
CA LEU A 804 32.21 -35.51 -13.07
C LEU A 804 31.42 -34.25 -12.69
N SER A 805 30.25 -34.09 -13.29
CA SER A 805 29.32 -33.01 -12.92
C SER A 805 28.88 -33.15 -11.45
N PRO A 806 28.75 -32.04 -10.69
CA PRO A 806 28.23 -32.08 -9.32
C PRO A 806 26.87 -32.78 -9.20
N HIS A 807 26.02 -32.68 -10.24
CA HIS A 807 24.70 -33.31 -10.26
C HIS A 807 24.81 -34.84 -10.32
N VAL A 808 25.76 -35.37 -11.08
CA VAL A 808 25.99 -36.82 -11.19
C VAL A 808 26.70 -37.32 -9.94
N GLU A 809 27.69 -36.58 -9.45
CA GLU A 809 28.43 -36.88 -8.22
C GLU A 809 27.48 -37.13 -7.03
N ALA A 810 26.46 -36.26 -6.87
CA ALA A 810 25.47 -36.38 -5.81
C ALA A 810 24.69 -37.72 -5.82
N CYS A 811 24.53 -38.34 -6.99
CA CYS A 811 23.79 -39.60 -7.15
C CYS A 811 24.67 -40.84 -6.94
N VAL A 812 26.00 -40.71 -7.03
CA VAL A 812 26.94 -41.85 -6.93
C VAL A 812 26.83 -42.62 -5.61
N PRO A 813 26.69 -42.00 -4.43
CA PRO A 813 26.51 -42.75 -3.18
C PRO A 813 25.27 -43.66 -3.19
N GLY A 814 24.16 -43.20 -3.79
CA GLY A 814 22.95 -44.00 -3.95
C GLY A 814 23.18 -45.19 -4.89
N LEU A 815 23.84 -44.93 -6.02
CA LEU A 815 24.22 -45.96 -6.99
C LEU A 815 25.11 -47.06 -6.37
N LEU A 816 26.11 -46.67 -5.56
CA LEU A 816 26.99 -47.63 -4.88
C LEU A 816 26.25 -48.43 -3.82
N LYS A 817 25.31 -47.82 -3.10
CA LYS A 817 24.45 -48.52 -2.14
C LYS A 817 23.60 -49.59 -2.82
N ASP A 818 23.03 -49.26 -3.98
CA ASP A 818 22.28 -50.20 -4.81
C ASP A 818 23.19 -51.31 -5.36
N ALA A 819 24.40 -50.98 -5.79
CA ALA A 819 25.39 -51.95 -6.26
C ALA A 819 25.74 -52.96 -5.17
N LEU A 820 26.07 -52.49 -3.96
CA LEU A 820 26.39 -53.34 -2.81
C LEU A 820 25.19 -54.20 -2.39
N HIS A 821 23.99 -53.61 -2.37
CA HIS A 821 22.76 -54.36 -2.09
C HIS A 821 22.50 -55.46 -3.14
N CYS A 822 22.73 -55.19 -4.42
CA CYS A 822 22.60 -56.22 -5.45
C CYS A 822 23.68 -57.30 -5.32
N LEU A 823 24.93 -56.92 -5.00
CA LEU A 823 26.04 -57.87 -4.78
C LEU A 823 25.79 -58.80 -3.58
N ASP A 824 25.12 -58.34 -2.53
CA ASP A 824 24.78 -59.17 -1.36
C ASP A 824 23.74 -60.25 -1.67
N ASN A 825 22.92 -60.05 -2.71
CA ASN A 825 21.78 -60.90 -3.02
C ASN A 825 22.00 -61.83 -4.24
N VAL A 826 23.14 -61.72 -4.93
CA VAL A 826 23.49 -62.51 -6.12
C VAL A 826 24.69 -63.42 -5.85
N THR A 827 24.60 -64.69 -6.24
CA THR A 827 25.70 -65.67 -6.07
C THR A 827 26.77 -65.51 -7.15
N ASP A 828 28.04 -65.44 -6.73
CA ASP A 828 29.21 -65.32 -7.63
C ASP A 828 29.57 -66.67 -8.27
N THR A 829 29.42 -66.78 -9.60
CA THR A 829 29.68 -68.02 -10.35
C THR A 829 31.01 -68.02 -11.10
N ASP A 830 31.53 -66.85 -11.48
CA ASP A 830 32.68 -66.69 -12.39
C ASP A 830 33.78 -65.75 -11.83
N GLY A 831 33.65 -65.28 -10.59
CA GLY A 831 34.59 -64.36 -9.95
C GLY A 831 34.43 -62.90 -10.39
N SER A 832 33.51 -62.60 -11.32
CA SER A 832 33.28 -61.25 -11.82
C SER A 832 32.63 -60.34 -10.77
N LEU A 833 31.79 -60.89 -9.89
CA LEU A 833 31.15 -60.14 -8.80
C LEU A 833 32.16 -59.76 -7.72
N ARG A 834 33.12 -60.65 -7.43
CA ARG A 834 34.23 -60.36 -6.51
C ARG A 834 35.16 -59.29 -7.07
N ALA A 835 35.45 -59.33 -8.37
CA ALA A 835 36.22 -58.29 -9.05
C ALA A 835 35.49 -56.93 -9.04
N LEU A 836 34.17 -56.92 -9.25
CA LEU A 836 33.34 -55.71 -9.13
C LEU A 836 33.39 -55.12 -7.71
N ARG A 837 33.25 -55.96 -6.68
CA ARG A 837 33.35 -55.56 -5.27
C ARG A 837 34.71 -54.96 -4.93
N ALA A 838 35.79 -55.56 -5.42
CA ALA A 838 37.15 -55.03 -5.26
C ALA A 838 37.32 -53.66 -5.97
N LYS A 839 36.68 -53.46 -7.13
CA LYS A 839 36.69 -52.16 -7.83
C LYS A 839 35.92 -51.08 -7.09
N ILE A 840 34.77 -51.39 -6.48
CA ILE A 840 34.04 -50.41 -5.66
C ILE A 840 34.87 -50.00 -4.44
N ALA A 841 35.50 -50.97 -3.75
CA ALA A 841 36.36 -50.69 -2.61
C ALA A 841 37.60 -49.85 -3.00
N ASN A 842 38.28 -50.18 -4.11
CA ASN A 842 39.38 -49.39 -4.63
C ASN A 842 38.93 -47.97 -5.03
N PHE A 843 37.73 -47.83 -5.58
CA PHE A 843 37.14 -46.55 -5.94
C PHE A 843 36.84 -45.67 -4.71
N LEU A 844 36.27 -46.23 -3.65
CA LEU A 844 36.08 -45.50 -2.38
C LEU A 844 37.43 -45.13 -1.74
N ALA A 845 38.38 -46.06 -1.70
CA ALA A 845 39.72 -45.83 -1.14
C ALA A 845 40.50 -44.72 -1.85
N ASN A 846 40.33 -44.58 -3.17
CA ASN A 846 40.96 -43.50 -3.94
C ASN A 846 40.26 -42.15 -3.80
N ASN A 847 39.06 -42.09 -3.21
CA ASN A 847 38.26 -40.87 -3.00
C ASN A 847 37.94 -40.58 -1.51
N LEU A 848 38.81 -40.98 -0.59
CA LEU A 848 38.64 -40.84 0.87
C LEU A 848 38.57 -39.39 1.37
N ASN A 849 39.04 -38.42 0.58
CA ASN A 849 38.98 -37.00 0.91
C ASN A 849 37.57 -36.39 0.78
N ARG A 850 36.57 -37.17 0.35
CA ARG A 850 35.18 -36.74 0.16
C ARG A 850 34.26 -37.29 1.26
N ASN A 851 33.17 -36.58 1.53
CA ASN A 851 32.25 -36.87 2.62
C ASN A 851 31.21 -37.94 2.22
N TRP A 852 31.61 -39.21 2.21
CA TRP A 852 30.72 -40.34 1.88
C TRP A 852 29.77 -40.71 3.04
N PRO A 853 28.53 -41.17 2.77
CA PRO A 853 27.62 -41.70 3.80
C PRO A 853 28.24 -42.82 4.64
N ARG A 854 28.03 -42.79 5.97
CA ARG A 854 28.57 -43.79 6.91
C ARG A 854 28.21 -45.24 6.55
N ASP A 855 26.97 -45.46 6.09
CA ASP A 855 26.48 -46.77 5.66
C ASP A 855 27.35 -47.44 4.57
N LEU A 856 28.00 -46.65 3.69
CA LEU A 856 28.85 -47.19 2.64
C LEU A 856 30.19 -47.68 3.20
N TYR A 857 30.73 -46.97 4.19
CA TYR A 857 31.92 -47.41 4.91
C TYR A 857 31.65 -48.66 5.73
N GLU A 858 30.53 -48.71 6.46
CA GLU A 858 30.19 -49.88 7.30
C GLU A 858 29.95 -51.16 6.49
N LYS A 859 29.47 -51.06 5.25
CA LYS A 859 29.22 -52.22 4.38
C LYS A 859 30.45 -52.75 3.62
N GLU A 860 31.45 -51.92 3.34
CA GLU A 860 32.69 -52.35 2.66
C GLU A 860 33.86 -52.60 3.61
N ILE A 861 33.84 -52.04 4.81
CA ILE A 861 34.85 -52.30 5.85
C ILE A 861 34.49 -53.62 6.56
N SER A 862 34.60 -54.73 5.85
CA SER A 862 34.96 -56.00 6.51
C SER A 862 36.46 -55.93 6.83
N GLU A 863 36.83 -56.33 8.04
CA GLU A 863 38.18 -56.22 8.65
C GLU A 863 39.38 -56.63 7.76
N ASP A 864 39.17 -57.42 6.70
CA ASP A 864 40.24 -57.94 5.83
C ASP A 864 40.90 -56.90 4.88
N LEU A 865 40.21 -55.81 4.49
CA LEU A 865 40.75 -54.87 3.48
C LEU A 865 41.56 -53.70 4.09
N LEU A 866 41.38 -53.46 5.40
CA LEU A 866 42.12 -52.43 6.15
C LEU A 866 43.60 -52.81 6.30
N LEU A 867 43.94 -54.09 6.39
CA LEU A 867 45.35 -54.49 6.56
C LEU A 867 46.15 -54.34 5.26
N SER A 868 45.58 -54.68 4.11
CA SER A 868 46.30 -54.71 2.83
C SER A 868 46.57 -53.32 2.25
N THR A 869 45.61 -52.39 2.38
CA THR A 869 45.66 -51.10 1.69
C THR A 869 46.33 -50.01 2.53
N TYR A 870 46.18 -50.08 3.85
CA TYR A 870 46.79 -49.13 4.79
C TYR A 870 48.31 -49.33 4.90
N ILE A 871 48.80 -50.58 4.73
CA ILE A 871 50.24 -50.89 4.70
C ILE A 871 50.89 -50.46 3.37
N SER A 872 50.14 -50.37 2.27
CA SER A 872 50.68 -50.07 0.94
C SER A 872 50.93 -48.59 0.65
N LYS A 873 50.16 -47.66 1.25
CA LYS A 873 50.23 -46.22 0.91
C LYS A 873 50.76 -45.31 2.03
N ALA A 874 50.99 -45.83 3.24
CA ALA A 874 51.42 -45.04 4.39
C ALA A 874 52.86 -45.35 4.84
N VAL A 875 53.85 -45.22 3.93
CA VAL A 875 55.26 -45.04 4.34
C VAL A 875 55.98 -44.10 3.36
N PRO A 876 56.21 -42.83 3.74
CA PRO A 876 57.50 -42.21 3.57
C PRO A 876 58.30 -42.43 4.86
N ALA A 877 59.49 -42.97 4.72
CA ALA A 877 60.42 -43.21 5.81
C ALA A 877 60.69 -41.89 6.57
N ASN A 878 60.17 -41.76 7.80
CA ASN A 878 60.73 -40.97 8.92
C ASN A 878 59.79 -40.83 10.14
N CYS A 879 58.91 -41.81 10.43
CA CYS A 879 58.09 -41.78 11.66
C CYS A 879 57.92 -43.18 12.26
N SER A 880 59.02 -43.85 12.59
CA SER A 880 59.02 -45.22 13.15
C SER A 880 59.20 -45.28 14.67
N ILE A 881 58.94 -44.21 15.43
CA ILE A 881 59.21 -44.20 16.89
C ILE A 881 57.95 -43.98 17.76
N LEU A 882 56.82 -43.49 17.23
CA LEU A 882 55.66 -43.15 18.09
C LEU A 882 54.52 -44.18 18.16
N LEU A 883 54.54 -45.26 17.37
CA LEU A 883 53.42 -46.22 17.29
C LEU A 883 53.57 -47.49 18.14
N ILE A 884 54.59 -47.58 19.01
CA ILE A 884 54.79 -48.74 19.89
C ILE A 884 54.22 -48.53 21.31
N LEU A 885 53.80 -47.31 21.68
CA LEU A 885 53.37 -47.01 23.06
C LEU A 885 51.86 -46.98 23.31
N SER A 886 50.99 -47.12 22.30
CA SER A 886 49.53 -47.10 22.50
C SER A 886 48.88 -48.48 22.71
N SER A 887 49.60 -49.58 22.44
CA SER A 887 49.02 -50.94 22.45
C SER A 887 49.10 -51.68 23.79
N ILE A 888 49.54 -51.03 24.88
CA ILE A 888 49.76 -51.70 26.18
C ILE A 888 48.74 -51.30 27.27
N PHE A 889 47.83 -50.35 27.02
CA PHE A 889 46.97 -49.78 28.08
C PHE A 889 45.47 -50.09 28.02
N LEU A 890 45.05 -51.11 27.26
CA LEU A 890 43.62 -51.46 27.09
C LEU A 890 43.24 -52.86 27.61
N CYS A 891 43.95 -53.37 28.63
CA CYS A 891 43.56 -54.57 29.38
C CYS A 891 43.53 -54.30 30.89
N GLY A 892 42.33 -54.35 31.49
CA GLY A 892 42.07 -54.27 32.95
C GLY A 892 41.37 -52.96 33.34
N LEU A 893 40.24 -52.93 34.06
CA LEU A 893 39.67 -53.88 35.02
C LEU A 893 38.19 -53.57 35.26
N TRP A 894 37.45 -54.61 35.62
CA TRP A 894 36.16 -54.60 36.31
C TRP A 894 36.33 -54.30 37.82
N GLU A 895 35.24 -53.81 38.42
CA GLU A 895 34.86 -53.81 39.86
C GLU A 895 35.33 -52.70 40.84
N THR A 896 34.34 -52.27 41.64
CA THR A 896 34.28 -51.28 42.76
C THR A 896 34.64 -51.88 44.13
N PRO A 897 34.54 -51.20 45.31
CA PRO A 897 34.80 -49.80 45.71
C PRO A 897 35.67 -49.69 47.02
N THR A 898 36.14 -48.49 47.40
CA THR A 898 36.06 -47.85 48.76
C THR A 898 37.07 -46.69 48.99
N ILE A 899 36.64 -45.72 49.80
CA ILE A 899 37.16 -44.39 50.26
C ILE A 899 38.25 -44.57 51.38
N PRO A 900 39.03 -43.59 51.95
CA PRO A 900 39.24 -42.11 51.74
C PRO A 900 40.72 -41.57 51.63
N THR A 901 40.85 -40.32 51.13
CA THR A 901 41.76 -39.14 51.40
C THR A 901 43.01 -39.19 52.33
N PRO A 902 43.95 -38.18 52.41
CA PRO A 902 44.34 -37.04 51.51
C PRO A 902 45.87 -36.64 51.39
N LEU A 903 46.20 -35.74 50.41
CA LEU A 903 47.22 -34.61 50.35
C LEU A 903 48.77 -34.86 50.53
N PRO A 904 49.70 -33.92 50.17
CA PRO A 904 49.95 -33.15 48.92
C PRO A 904 51.46 -32.93 48.54
N SER A 905 51.73 -32.00 47.59
CA SER A 905 52.98 -31.18 47.33
C SER A 905 53.89 -31.64 46.15
N THR A 906 54.57 -30.84 45.29
CA THR A 906 54.70 -29.40 44.91
C THR A 906 55.80 -29.30 43.81
N VAL A 907 55.71 -28.30 42.89
CA VAL A 907 56.84 -27.53 42.24
C VAL A 907 57.67 -28.28 41.15
N SER A 908 58.12 -27.76 39.98
CA SER A 908 58.69 -26.46 39.54
C SER A 908 58.67 -26.30 38.00
N ALA A 909 58.75 -25.04 37.56
CA ALA A 909 58.94 -24.56 36.19
C ALA A 909 60.40 -24.62 35.67
N LEU A 910 60.58 -24.49 34.35
CA LEU A 910 61.75 -23.84 33.71
C LEU A 910 61.40 -23.41 32.27
N ALA A 911 61.68 -22.15 31.96
CA ALA A 911 61.52 -21.47 30.68
C ALA A 911 62.87 -21.28 30.00
N MET A 912 62.93 -21.14 28.67
CA MET A 912 63.91 -20.28 27.99
C MET A 912 63.57 -20.02 26.51
N GLU A 913 63.37 -18.72 26.25
CA GLU A 913 63.83 -17.86 25.15
C GLU A 913 63.53 -18.11 23.66
N ALA A 914 63.34 -16.96 23.00
CA ALA A 914 62.76 -16.71 21.69
C ALA A 914 63.83 -16.40 20.63
N ASP A 915 63.46 -16.52 19.35
CA ASP A 915 64.03 -15.68 18.29
C ASP A 915 63.02 -15.45 17.15
N ALA A 916 63.06 -14.26 16.56
CA ALA A 916 62.10 -13.71 15.60
C ALA A 916 62.77 -13.41 14.25
N ASP A 917 62.16 -13.82 13.13
CA ASP A 917 61.85 -12.96 11.98
C ASP A 917 61.32 -13.74 10.75
N ALA A 918 60.54 -13.02 9.93
CA ALA A 918 60.01 -13.34 8.58
C ALA A 918 58.60 -14.00 8.47
N LEU A 919 57.58 -13.12 8.58
CA LEU A 919 56.45 -12.92 7.64
C LEU A 919 56.25 -13.96 6.51
N GLU A 920 55.10 -14.66 6.53
CA GLU A 920 53.94 -14.48 5.61
C GLU A 920 53.15 -15.78 5.39
N SER A 921 51.83 -15.62 5.38
CA SER A 921 50.80 -16.53 4.87
C SER A 921 50.21 -17.59 5.83
N LEU A 922 48.87 -17.62 5.80
CA LEU A 922 47.97 -18.71 6.20
C LEU A 922 47.64 -18.85 7.69
N SER A 923 46.69 -18.00 8.07
CA SER A 923 45.64 -18.27 9.05
C SER A 923 44.94 -19.61 8.79
N PHE A 924 45.09 -20.59 9.69
CA PHE A 924 44.05 -21.54 10.11
C PHE A 924 44.55 -22.30 11.35
N GLY A 925 44.34 -21.73 12.54
CA GLY A 925 44.59 -22.40 13.81
C GLY A 925 43.29 -23.01 14.34
N VAL A 926 43.10 -24.31 14.14
CA VAL A 926 42.18 -25.12 14.95
C VAL A 926 43.01 -25.68 16.10
N VAL A 927 42.84 -25.13 17.31
CA VAL A 927 43.39 -25.73 18.54
C VAL A 927 42.32 -26.64 19.14
N ILE A 928 42.58 -27.94 19.05
CA ILE A 928 41.85 -29.00 19.73
C ILE A 928 42.29 -28.99 21.21
N VAL A 929 41.36 -28.71 22.11
CA VAL A 929 41.53 -28.98 23.56
C VAL A 929 40.82 -30.28 23.88
N ILE A 930 41.59 -31.33 24.20
CA ILE A 930 41.07 -32.59 24.74
C ILE A 930 40.88 -32.42 26.25
N LEU A 931 39.61 -32.37 26.66
CA LEU A 931 39.15 -32.44 28.04
C LEU A 931 39.21 -33.88 28.56
N ARG A 932 39.63 -34.06 29.81
CA ARG A 932 39.25 -35.23 30.61
C ARG A 932 38.59 -34.77 31.92
N THR A 933 37.25 -34.82 31.89
CA THR A 933 36.28 -35.23 32.93
C THR A 933 36.53 -34.78 34.39
N GLN A 934 35.58 -34.13 35.06
CA GLN A 934 34.37 -34.80 35.58
C GLN A 934 33.21 -33.85 35.94
N LEU A 935 31.99 -34.39 35.74
CA LEU A 935 30.66 -34.04 36.28
C LEU A 935 29.82 -32.89 35.66
N MET A 936 28.83 -33.36 34.88
CA MET A 936 27.40 -32.97 34.87
C MET A 936 27.00 -31.53 34.53
N MET A 937 26.76 -31.27 33.24
CA MET A 937 25.41 -31.09 32.67
C MET A 937 25.53 -30.96 31.14
N ASN A 938 24.90 -31.88 30.42
CA ASN A 938 24.87 -31.93 28.95
C ASN A 938 23.90 -30.87 28.40
N PHE A 939 24.41 -29.99 27.53
CA PHE A 939 23.62 -29.33 26.49
C PHE A 939 24.35 -29.50 25.15
N SER A 940 23.73 -30.25 24.22
CA SER A 940 24.12 -30.26 22.81
C SER A 940 23.38 -29.13 22.09
N ILE A 941 24.13 -28.20 21.50
CA ILE A 941 23.59 -27.19 20.58
C ILE A 941 23.81 -27.71 19.15
N HIS A 942 22.72 -28.02 18.45
CA HIS A 942 22.75 -28.24 17.00
C HIS A 942 23.02 -26.91 16.29
N LEU A 943 24.18 -26.78 15.65
CA LEU A 943 24.48 -25.67 14.76
C LEU A 943 23.85 -25.96 13.38
N VAL A 944 22.66 -25.43 13.13
CA VAL A 944 22.13 -25.32 11.76
C VAL A 944 22.65 -23.99 11.20
N THR A 945 23.56 -24.06 10.24
CA THR A 945 24.08 -22.90 9.51
C THR A 945 23.04 -22.42 8.51
N TYR A 946 22.36 -21.30 8.81
CA TYR A 946 21.73 -20.46 7.79
C TYR A 946 22.68 -19.33 7.43
N SER A 947 23.07 -19.28 6.17
CA SER A 947 23.86 -18.21 5.56
C SER A 947 23.02 -16.94 5.43
N SER A 948 23.67 -15.79 5.63
CA SER A 948 23.20 -14.39 5.43
C SER A 948 22.44 -13.69 6.58
N CYS A 949 23.19 -13.18 7.58
CA CYS A 949 22.84 -11.95 8.31
C CYS A 949 24.12 -11.33 8.90
N THR A 950 24.49 -10.11 8.52
CA THR A 950 25.60 -9.35 9.13
C THR A 950 25.12 -8.70 10.43
N LEU A 951 25.53 -9.22 11.58
CA LEU A 951 25.28 -8.61 12.90
C LEU A 951 26.42 -7.63 13.23
N GLU A 952 26.12 -6.34 13.32
CA GLU A 952 27.04 -5.35 13.88
C GLU A 952 27.08 -5.51 15.41
N ALA A 953 28.22 -5.94 15.97
CA ALA A 953 28.38 -6.19 17.40
C ALA A 953 28.89 -4.93 18.14
N SER A 954 28.24 -4.57 19.24
CA SER A 954 28.75 -3.58 20.23
C SER A 954 29.71 -4.27 21.20
N LYS A 955 30.77 -3.59 21.65
CA LYS A 955 31.77 -4.13 22.60
C LYS A 955 31.58 -3.54 24.00
N ALA A 956 31.63 -4.37 25.02
CA ALA A 956 31.58 -3.97 26.44
C ALA A 956 32.63 -4.72 27.27
N ARG A 957 33.10 -4.10 28.36
CA ARG A 957 34.05 -4.65 29.32
C ARG A 957 33.39 -4.74 30.70
N TRP A 958 33.53 -5.90 31.33
CA TRP A 958 33.03 -6.13 32.68
C TRP A 958 33.97 -5.51 33.72
N ILE A 959 33.42 -4.80 34.72
CA ILE A 959 34.19 -4.24 35.84
C ILE A 959 33.72 -4.92 37.13
N GLU A 960 34.56 -5.83 37.66
CA GLU A 960 34.22 -6.66 38.82
C GLU A 960 33.96 -5.84 40.10
N GLU A 961 34.67 -4.72 40.29
CA GLU A 961 34.53 -3.89 41.51
C GLU A 961 33.15 -3.25 41.66
N PHE A 962 32.45 -2.99 40.55
CA PHE A 962 31.13 -2.36 40.55
C PHE A 962 30.00 -3.32 40.16
N GLY A 963 30.33 -4.57 39.78
CA GLY A 963 29.35 -5.58 39.35
C GLY A 963 28.55 -5.18 38.10
N MET A 964 29.14 -4.40 37.18
CA MET A 964 28.47 -3.89 35.98
C MET A 964 29.37 -3.93 34.73
N ALA A 965 28.74 -3.93 33.54
CA ALA A 965 29.41 -3.86 32.25
C ALA A 965 29.48 -2.42 31.72
N GLU A 966 30.68 -1.95 31.40
CA GLU A 966 30.94 -0.68 30.72
C GLU A 966 30.97 -0.89 29.20
N VAL A 967 30.12 -0.19 28.44
CA VAL A 967 30.10 -0.31 26.96
C VAL A 967 31.22 0.54 26.37
N LEU A 968 32.18 -0.10 25.70
CA LEU A 968 33.37 0.53 25.10
C LEU A 968 33.12 1.02 23.67
N GLU A 969 32.23 0.38 22.90
CA GLU A 969 31.91 0.78 21.53
C GLU A 969 30.43 0.49 21.23
N LYS A 970 29.65 1.54 20.93
CA LYS A 970 28.19 1.47 20.70
C LYS A 970 27.87 1.58 19.21
N LYS A 971 27.43 0.49 18.59
CA LYS A 971 26.89 0.47 17.22
C LYS A 971 25.43 -0.02 17.28
N GLY A 972 24.50 0.83 16.86
CA GLY A 972 23.05 0.60 16.92
C GLY A 972 22.34 1.22 18.15
N LYS A 973 21.02 1.37 18.06
CA LYS A 973 20.16 1.85 19.15
C LYS A 973 19.61 0.66 19.95
N MET A 974 20.18 0.37 21.11
CA MET A 974 19.53 -0.46 22.13
C MET A 974 19.42 0.29 23.46
N TRP A 975 18.31 0.05 24.15
CA TRP A 975 17.75 0.81 25.27
C TRP A 975 18.42 0.43 26.61
N THR A 976 18.55 1.41 27.50
CA THR A 976 19.09 1.28 28.87
C THR A 976 18.14 0.50 29.78
N THR A 977 18.62 -0.58 30.41
CA THR A 977 17.93 -1.29 31.50
C THR A 977 18.69 -1.12 32.81
N THR A 978 18.05 -0.56 33.83
CA THR A 978 18.51 -0.53 35.23
C THR A 978 18.05 -1.81 35.95
N GLY A 979 18.93 -2.43 36.74
CA GLY A 979 18.60 -3.57 37.61
C GLY A 979 19.25 -3.39 38.99
N ILE A 980 18.53 -3.72 40.06
CA ILE A 980 19.00 -3.66 41.47
C ILE A 980 19.34 -5.10 41.92
N VAL A 981 20.43 -5.25 42.68
CA VAL A 981 20.91 -6.54 43.22
C VAL A 981 20.39 -6.75 44.65
N GLY A 982 19.85 -7.94 44.92
CA GLY A 982 19.58 -8.44 46.27
C GLY A 982 19.87 -9.94 46.34
N ASP A 983 20.59 -10.38 47.38
CA ASP A 983 20.93 -11.77 47.69
C ASP A 983 21.60 -12.60 46.57
N GLY A 984 22.69 -12.08 46.02
CA GLY A 984 23.64 -12.86 45.22
C GLY A 984 23.10 -13.40 43.88
N LYS A 985 21.93 -12.93 43.43
CA LYS A 985 21.37 -13.22 42.10
C LYS A 985 20.93 -11.94 41.40
N THR A 986 21.32 -11.79 40.14
CA THR A 986 20.95 -10.68 39.26
C THR A 986 19.62 -10.97 38.55
N TYR A 987 18.65 -10.07 38.66
CA TYR A 987 17.43 -10.09 37.86
C TYR A 987 17.54 -9.02 36.76
N SER A 988 17.57 -9.44 35.50
CA SER A 988 17.46 -8.55 34.34
C SER A 988 16.18 -8.88 33.57
N SER A 989 15.30 -7.89 33.40
CA SER A 989 14.16 -7.99 32.49
C SER A 989 14.66 -7.72 31.06
N ILE A 990 14.62 -8.74 30.20
CA ILE A 990 14.86 -8.59 28.77
C ILE A 990 13.50 -8.80 28.08
N GLU A 991 12.87 -7.72 27.63
CA GLU A 991 11.73 -7.82 26.73
C GLU A 991 12.23 -8.14 25.31
N LEU A 992 12.09 -9.40 24.90
CA LEU A 992 12.34 -9.87 23.54
C LEU A 992 11.08 -9.68 22.68
N SER A 993 11.02 -8.60 21.91
CA SER A 993 10.04 -8.48 20.82
C SER A 993 10.55 -9.26 19.59
N PHE A 994 10.06 -10.50 19.44
CA PHE A 994 10.26 -11.31 18.24
C PHE A 994 9.45 -10.72 17.07
N LEU A 995 10.11 -10.05 16.13
CA LEU A 995 9.52 -9.77 14.82
C LEU A 995 9.62 -11.04 13.97
N ILE A 996 8.73 -12.01 14.21
CA ILE A 996 8.59 -13.20 13.35
C ILE A 996 8.00 -12.74 12.01
N LEU A 997 8.87 -12.77 11.00
CA LEU A 997 8.51 -12.81 9.59
C LEU A 997 7.47 -13.91 9.36
N LYS A 998 6.26 -13.44 9.08
CA LYS A 998 5.14 -14.22 8.56
C LYS A 998 5.52 -14.76 7.17
N LYS A 999 6.13 -15.95 7.10
CA LYS A 999 6.20 -16.73 5.85
C LYS A 999 6.27 -18.23 6.14
N GLN A 1000 5.12 -18.88 5.91
CA GLN A 1000 4.93 -20.27 5.53
C GLN A 1000 5.71 -21.35 6.30
N LEU A 1001 5.11 -21.83 7.38
CA LEU A 1001 5.11 -23.27 7.69
C LEU A 1001 3.65 -23.70 7.87
N THR A 1002 3.15 -24.41 6.86
CA THR A 1002 1.89 -25.14 6.86
C THR A 1002 2.01 -26.37 7.76
N TYR A 1003 0.96 -26.62 8.55
CA TYR A 1003 0.52 -27.87 9.17
C TYR A 1003 1.35 -29.13 8.85
N ASP A 1004 2.09 -29.63 9.84
CA ASP A 1004 1.80 -30.90 10.50
C ASP A 1004 2.72 -31.01 11.74
N GLU A 1005 2.23 -31.64 12.81
CA GLU A 1005 2.85 -31.82 14.14
C GLU A 1005 2.60 -30.72 15.21
N ALA A 1006 1.34 -30.59 15.63
CA ALA A 1006 1.00 -30.15 16.99
C ALA A 1006 0.34 -31.31 17.73
N PRO A 1007 1.02 -31.96 18.70
CA PRO A 1007 0.58 -31.78 20.09
C PRO A 1007 1.71 -32.01 21.12
N ILE A 1008 2.60 -31.05 21.40
CA ILE A 1008 3.52 -31.14 22.57
C ILE A 1008 3.63 -29.84 23.39
N ILE A 1009 3.07 -28.70 22.96
CA ILE A 1009 3.19 -27.42 23.68
C ILE A 1009 1.94 -27.12 24.53
N GLY A 1010 1.50 -28.11 25.32
CA GLY A 1010 0.34 -27.99 26.21
C GLY A 1010 0.55 -28.50 27.64
N LYS A 1011 1.77 -28.97 28.00
CA LYS A 1011 2.03 -29.61 29.30
C LYS A 1011 3.13 -28.99 30.16
N VAL A 1012 3.73 -27.86 29.78
CA VAL A 1012 4.81 -27.22 30.57
C VAL A 1012 4.32 -26.00 31.39
N ALA A 1013 3.09 -25.52 31.19
CA ALA A 1013 2.58 -24.34 31.90
C ALA A 1013 1.88 -24.61 33.25
N LYS A 1014 2.09 -25.77 33.91
CA LYS A 1014 1.40 -26.09 35.17
C LYS A 1014 2.27 -26.78 36.24
N ALA A 1015 3.55 -26.42 36.34
CA ALA A 1015 4.45 -26.88 37.41
C ALA A 1015 5.44 -25.80 37.87
N ALA A 1016 4.95 -24.58 38.14
CA ALA A 1016 5.71 -23.52 38.81
C ALA A 1016 4.82 -22.72 39.78
N SER A 1017 4.09 -23.44 40.62
CA SER A 1017 3.49 -22.91 41.85
C SER A 1017 3.57 -24.02 42.90
N ILE A 1018 4.69 -24.02 43.63
CA ILE A 1018 4.92 -24.33 45.05
C ILE A 1018 6.37 -23.92 45.34
#